data_AF-A0A094IUZ4-F1
#
_entry.id   AF-A0A094IUZ4-F1
#
_cell.length_a   1.000
_cell.length_b   1.000
_cell.length_c   1.000
_cell.angle_alpha   90.00
_cell.angle_beta   90.00
_cell.angle_gamma   90.00
#
_symmetry.space_group_name_H-M   'P 1'
#
loop_
_entity.id
_entity.type
_entity.pdbx_description
1 polymer ?
#
loop_
_entity_poly.entity_id
_entity_poly.type
_entity_poly.pdbx_seq_one_letter_code
_entity_poly.pdbx_strand_id
1 'polypeptide(L)'
;MANLPSQLARRHAQRVGFHNGRGGVPSAVPANVEEQRRLYVPRIKKKNIHRCKQLASLHTGDELRLDSGYNSQSESESGSAETVSYRRKIADFSKAGVNLSNHGDDTKIMIARAEEFWALFWAKLKAEKEAAPEDEDLDFVLGDNPSEALAKGEAPVFKAYLCWRYENSRITKESSIITYWKTLSMLYAQVAKRYMTDDILFDIRNWILQYLELDTSEKEKYALFVDDLCNLQHGNWVDDTELYPHERLRVQESLLMDFGGCTSSRPKALVGKRPLLYSDITFQLFPSTVKGKRPIIVMTLNLKHIKRSGGKSKKKKFTFYEGEDLSCCAVSFMLALALADNAFKNKFKSLRDIYNLIVPPDADRIALEWDDEWAERPIFRDIEVTPNGVRISKTKPFQYSKYRYYFVRLGRVMGYEKALELYGLRRGLGKELNDALTPEERRHIMGNSGDVYERYYMPDFVDKDCQGIYLGTPRRDDLIRRVGRLARHGRCPSCLTDEQKLEIKNHPDIVKAAALRNTYGQEIKLKGYTTIKAAQGTKLFEQHKEAQANINNLRRQLSDALLEKTIKEFHINVHTEEVNRQMQGIFPADALTSPPKKYELKERAAIVKMLGMSLNDLDEDQVIEVRIAFVDSLALICNRQECPRKYKGPKLEKQQPEHHSDVQNLYKNEKIVSVQQIQGPDLTCDLCKSDEEAGPAKKDKVFKRIDILRKHHVVVMAPRRNAPVDPQLLRRLHNRVERRQPKPKTKRPPGYYQSLKTKHDDPTTVIKNQYAPETECNLDVIRGKFERFCYDEQLGDWRSVIKNCSRGTMISFTQHMYDKGRVSKRGAMTQYRAQFGMLYNKENGRLIDTNDRKEVLKYVDTLPLDRTVKSKPVLGVDDLLLLLNCHWARDKSVYRTERQRVQYALILLLLFGTGCRPAELVDAKRKRRDNPGSDDDDLEGDVDLEGDVDMGGVEGGIRLYDALCYEDVRLLVVHDPDNSVRDVLAMEVKLSHHKGHNKRPKP
;
A
#
# COMPACT_ATOMS: atom_id res chain seq x y z
N MET A 1 -34.40 -55.94 26.74
CA MET A 1 -32.94 -55.74 26.73
C MET A 1 -32.49 -55.48 25.30
N ALA A 2 -31.69 -54.42 25.15
CA ALA A 2 -30.73 -54.10 24.07
C ALA A 2 -31.23 -54.02 22.61
N ASN A 3 -31.43 -52.77 22.20
CA ASN A 3 -31.73 -52.29 20.86
C ASN A 3 -30.46 -52.05 20.03
N LEU A 4 -30.49 -52.47 18.76
CA LEU A 4 -29.87 -51.76 17.65
C LEU A 4 -30.88 -50.77 17.07
N PRO A 5 -30.45 -49.54 16.70
CA PRO A 5 -31.00 -48.89 15.50
C PRO A 5 -29.89 -48.23 14.67
N SER A 6 -29.78 -48.47 13.36
CA SER A 6 -30.62 -48.06 12.21
C SER A 6 -30.23 -46.68 11.63
N GLN A 7 -29.97 -46.71 10.33
CA GLN A 7 -29.72 -45.60 9.40
C GLN A 7 -30.65 -44.39 9.63
N LEU A 8 -30.09 -43.18 9.49
CA LEU A 8 -30.87 -41.96 9.22
C LEU A 8 -30.44 -41.32 7.90
N ALA A 9 -31.47 -40.99 7.13
CA ALA A 9 -31.48 -40.87 5.70
C ALA A 9 -31.05 -39.51 5.14
N ARG A 10 -30.62 -39.55 3.87
CA ARG A 10 -30.78 -38.45 2.90
C ARG A 10 -32.18 -37.85 3.01
N ARG A 11 -32.29 -36.54 3.17
CA ARG A 11 -33.46 -35.77 2.74
C ARG A 11 -33.02 -34.58 1.90
N HIS A 12 -32.93 -34.87 0.60
CA HIS A 12 -33.27 -33.91 -0.43
C HIS A 12 -34.79 -34.01 -0.63
N ALA A 13 -35.51 -32.90 -0.60
CA ALA A 13 -36.88 -32.80 -1.10
C ALA A 13 -37.10 -31.43 -1.72
N GLN A 14 -37.50 -31.48 -2.99
CA GLN A 14 -37.73 -30.43 -3.97
C GLN A 14 -39.02 -29.65 -3.70
N ARG A 15 -39.15 -28.45 -4.29
CA ARG A 15 -40.34 -28.08 -5.06
C ARG A 15 -39.98 -27.32 -6.33
N VAL A 16 -40.57 -27.79 -7.43
CA VAL A 16 -40.59 -27.27 -8.79
C VAL A 16 -41.87 -26.44 -9.00
N GLY A 17 -41.81 -25.46 -9.92
CA GLY A 17 -42.93 -24.77 -10.58
C GLY A 17 -42.71 -23.25 -10.62
N PHE A 18 -42.59 -22.54 -11.75
CA PHE A 18 -43.37 -22.63 -13.00
C PHE A 18 -42.61 -22.13 -14.25
N HIS A 19 -43.13 -22.55 -15.40
CA HIS A 19 -42.71 -22.38 -16.80
C HIS A 19 -42.59 -20.96 -17.36
N ASN A 20 -41.66 -20.79 -18.33
CA ASN A 20 -41.88 -20.52 -19.77
C ASN A 20 -40.50 -20.14 -20.37
N GLY A 21 -39.99 -20.63 -21.50
CA GLY A 21 -40.43 -21.56 -22.54
C GLY A 21 -39.52 -21.34 -23.77
N ARG A 22 -39.26 -22.44 -24.52
CA ARG A 22 -38.65 -22.54 -25.88
C ARG A 22 -37.14 -22.25 -25.98
N GLY A 23 -36.28 -23.09 -26.55
CA GLY A 23 -36.42 -24.31 -27.34
C GLY A 23 -35.31 -24.35 -28.39
N GLY A 24 -34.65 -25.51 -28.59
CA GLY A 24 -33.89 -25.81 -29.81
C GLY A 24 -32.38 -26.02 -29.67
N VAL A 25 -31.97 -27.27 -29.46
CA VAL A 25 -30.73 -27.90 -29.98
C VAL A 25 -31.21 -28.95 -31.03
N PRO A 26 -30.40 -29.76 -31.74
CA PRO A 26 -28.94 -29.82 -31.97
C PRO A 26 -28.55 -30.28 -33.41
N SER A 27 -27.29 -30.72 -33.59
CA SER A 27 -26.79 -31.81 -34.47
C SER A 27 -25.86 -31.34 -35.61
N ALA A 28 -24.78 -32.00 -36.05
CA ALA A 28 -23.85 -33.04 -35.58
C ALA A 28 -22.74 -33.17 -36.67
N VAL A 29 -21.47 -33.40 -36.27
CA VAL A 29 -20.53 -34.53 -36.60
C VAL A 29 -20.68 -35.22 -38.01
N PRO A 30 -19.67 -35.84 -38.72
CA PRO A 30 -18.32 -36.33 -38.31
C PRO A 30 -17.12 -36.30 -39.32
N ALA A 31 -15.94 -36.63 -38.76
CA ALA A 31 -14.93 -37.66 -39.15
C ALA A 31 -13.84 -37.50 -40.25
N ASN A 32 -12.68 -38.07 -39.83
CA ASN A 32 -11.68 -38.88 -40.56
C ASN A 32 -10.56 -38.19 -41.36
N VAL A 33 -9.32 -38.68 -41.42
CA VAL A 33 -8.48 -39.66 -40.67
C VAL A 33 -7.08 -39.64 -41.33
N GLU A 34 -6.07 -40.15 -40.61
CA GLU A 34 -4.76 -40.67 -41.10
C GLU A 34 -3.70 -39.73 -41.68
N GLU A 35 -2.40 -40.03 -41.66
CA GLU A 35 -1.43 -40.74 -40.80
C GLU A 35 -0.07 -40.62 -41.54
N GLN A 36 1.00 -41.04 -40.88
CA GLN A 36 2.35 -41.37 -41.39
C GLN A 36 3.36 -40.21 -41.38
N ARG A 37 4.20 -40.12 -40.34
CA ARG A 37 5.40 -40.94 -40.00
C ARG A 37 6.51 -40.89 -41.05
N ARG A 38 7.71 -40.63 -40.50
CA ARG A 38 9.08 -41.00 -40.91
C ARG A 38 9.96 -39.76 -41.07
N LEU A 39 11.22 -39.73 -40.66
CA LEU A 39 12.10 -40.60 -39.88
C LEU A 39 13.40 -39.78 -39.70
N TYR A 40 14.06 -39.97 -38.55
CA TYR A 40 15.52 -40.04 -38.38
C TYR A 40 16.43 -38.91 -38.93
N VAL A 41 17.08 -38.10 -38.09
CA VAL A 41 18.30 -38.38 -37.27
C VAL A 41 19.53 -37.66 -37.85
N PRO A 42 20.48 -37.27 -36.98
CA PRO A 42 21.14 -35.97 -37.04
C PRO A 42 22.61 -36.10 -37.46
N ARG A 43 23.37 -35.00 -37.43
CA ARG A 43 24.65 -34.91 -36.69
C ARG A 43 25.40 -33.58 -36.93
N ILE A 44 25.77 -32.95 -35.80
CA ILE A 44 27.13 -32.56 -35.38
C ILE A 44 27.98 -31.74 -36.39
N LYS A 45 28.37 -30.51 -36.04
CA LYS A 45 29.74 -30.15 -35.58
C LYS A 45 29.91 -28.65 -35.31
N LYS A 46 30.28 -28.39 -34.04
CA LYS A 46 31.26 -27.43 -33.52
C LYS A 46 31.92 -26.48 -34.54
N LYS A 47 32.02 -25.20 -34.17
CA LYS A 47 33.31 -24.56 -33.85
C LYS A 47 33.13 -23.25 -33.09
N ASN A 48 33.94 -23.13 -32.03
CA ASN A 48 34.22 -21.93 -31.24
C ASN A 48 34.75 -20.80 -32.13
N ILE A 49 34.57 -19.55 -31.68
CA ILE A 49 35.59 -18.48 -31.69
C ILE A 49 35.19 -17.42 -30.64
N HIS A 50 36.22 -16.72 -30.16
CA HIS A 50 36.44 -16.19 -28.83
C HIS A 50 35.57 -15.02 -28.35
N ARG A 51 35.17 -15.12 -27.07
CA ARG A 51 34.97 -14.00 -26.15
C ARG A 51 36.32 -13.36 -25.83
N CYS A 52 36.45 -12.05 -26.01
CA CYS A 52 37.46 -11.25 -25.33
C CYS A 52 36.81 -10.51 -24.16
N LYS A 53 37.42 -10.69 -22.98
CA LYS A 53 37.07 -10.15 -21.67
C LYS A 53 37.49 -8.68 -21.56
N GLN A 54 36.77 -7.93 -20.73
CA GLN A 54 37.26 -6.96 -19.73
C GLN A 54 35.99 -6.51 -18.96
N LEU A 55 35.93 -6.33 -17.64
CA LEU A 55 36.80 -6.57 -16.50
C LEU A 55 35.87 -6.59 -15.27
N ALA A 56 36.14 -7.48 -14.32
CA ALA A 56 35.44 -7.53 -13.04
C ALA A 56 36.00 -6.48 -12.08
N SER A 57 35.14 -5.88 -11.26
CA SER A 57 35.54 -5.28 -9.99
C SER A 57 34.79 -5.99 -8.87
N LEU A 58 35.57 -6.63 -8.00
CA LEU A 58 35.21 -7.10 -6.67
C LEU A 58 35.10 -5.88 -5.77
N HIS A 59 34.03 -5.76 -4.97
CA HIS A 59 34.10 -5.21 -3.61
C HIS A 59 32.96 -5.79 -2.77
N THR A 60 33.37 -6.51 -1.73
CA THR A 60 32.63 -6.89 -0.52
C THR A 60 32.50 -5.68 0.41
N GLY A 61 31.32 -5.46 0.99
CA GLY A 61 31.12 -4.48 2.06
C GLY A 61 29.65 -4.12 2.25
N ASP A 62 29.15 -4.33 3.46
CA ASP A 62 27.84 -3.90 3.94
C ASP A 62 27.53 -2.44 3.59
N GLU A 63 26.41 -2.19 2.90
CA GLU A 63 25.77 -0.88 2.87
C GLU A 63 24.27 -1.01 3.18
N LEU A 64 23.95 -0.84 4.46
CA LEU A 64 22.66 -0.38 4.92
C LEU A 64 22.38 0.99 4.29
N ARG A 65 21.54 1.02 3.25
CA ARG A 65 20.99 2.28 2.72
C ARG A 65 20.03 2.89 3.72
N LEU A 66 20.58 3.82 4.52
CA LEU A 66 19.84 4.80 5.30
C LEU A 66 19.14 5.76 4.34
N ASP A 67 17.82 5.84 4.43
CA ASP A 67 17.01 6.97 3.97
C ASP A 67 17.54 8.23 4.69
N SER A 68 18.36 9.05 4.02
CA SER A 68 18.76 10.36 4.53
C SER A 68 17.98 11.46 3.81
N GLY A 69 16.92 11.91 4.49
CA GLY A 69 16.47 13.29 4.33
C GLY A 69 17.57 14.22 4.87
N TYR A 70 18.03 15.11 4.00
CA TYR A 70 18.71 16.38 4.24
C TYR A 70 19.71 16.47 5.40
N ASN A 71 21.00 16.55 5.05
CA ASN A 71 21.92 17.44 5.73
C ASN A 71 22.60 18.35 4.69
N SER A 72 22.51 19.66 4.95
CA SER A 72 23.25 20.69 4.25
C SER A 72 24.67 20.72 4.81
N GLN A 73 25.65 20.19 4.08
CA GLN A 73 27.04 20.56 4.28
C GLN A 73 27.54 21.23 3.00
N SER A 74 27.84 22.52 3.15
CA SER A 74 28.68 23.28 2.26
C SER A 74 30.10 22.76 2.37
N GLU A 75 30.52 21.93 1.43
CA GLU A 75 31.94 21.75 1.13
C GLU A 75 32.18 22.12 -0.33
N SER A 76 33.05 23.10 -0.48
CA SER A 76 33.60 23.58 -1.73
C SER A 76 34.54 22.53 -2.30
N GLU A 77 34.06 21.73 -3.25
CA GLU A 77 34.92 21.04 -4.19
C GLU A 77 34.54 21.45 -5.61
N SER A 78 35.47 22.17 -6.23
CA SER A 78 35.47 22.56 -7.63
C SER A 78 35.69 21.33 -8.51
N GLY A 79 34.67 20.50 -8.68
CA GLY A 79 34.51 19.64 -9.83
C GLY A 79 33.61 20.35 -10.83
N SER A 80 34.09 20.63 -12.04
CA SER A 80 33.29 21.23 -13.10
C SER A 80 32.12 20.31 -13.48
N ALA A 81 30.99 20.44 -12.77
CA ALA A 81 29.72 19.92 -13.23
C ALA A 81 29.43 20.63 -14.56
N GLU A 82 29.42 19.87 -15.66
CA GLU A 82 28.90 20.37 -16.93
C GLU A 82 27.55 21.04 -16.63
N THR A 83 27.50 22.35 -16.82
CA THR A 83 26.29 23.14 -16.60
C THR A 83 25.28 22.63 -17.62
N VAL A 84 24.34 21.82 -17.14
CA VAL A 84 23.31 21.19 -17.94
C VAL A 84 22.50 22.28 -18.62
N SER A 85 22.76 22.57 -19.90
CA SER A 85 22.02 23.57 -20.65
C SER A 85 20.65 23.02 -21.04
N TYR A 86 19.59 23.42 -20.33
CA TYR A 86 18.25 22.93 -20.63
C TYR A 86 17.69 23.50 -21.93
N ARG A 87 18.19 24.66 -22.41
CA ARG A 87 17.94 25.16 -23.77
C ARG A 87 18.49 24.21 -24.83
N ARG A 88 19.73 23.73 -24.66
CA ARG A 88 20.30 22.67 -25.50
C ARG A 88 19.46 21.40 -25.41
N LYS A 89 19.03 20.98 -24.21
CA LYS A 89 18.10 19.85 -24.04
C LYS A 89 16.75 20.05 -24.74
N ILE A 90 16.15 21.25 -24.75
CA ILE A 90 14.90 21.53 -25.49
C ILE A 90 15.12 21.33 -26.99
N ALA A 91 16.22 21.85 -27.53
CA ALA A 91 16.61 21.64 -28.92
C ALA A 91 16.89 20.15 -29.20
N ASP A 92 17.61 19.47 -28.31
CA ASP A 92 17.93 18.06 -28.40
C ASP A 92 16.68 17.17 -28.31
N PHE A 93 15.69 17.48 -27.46
CA PHE A 93 14.43 16.74 -27.35
C PHE A 93 13.47 17.03 -28.50
N SER A 94 13.53 18.23 -29.06
CA SER A 94 12.83 18.55 -30.31
C SER A 94 13.45 17.77 -31.47
N LYS A 95 14.78 17.61 -31.46
CA LYS A 95 15.56 16.82 -32.42
C LYS A 95 15.45 15.30 -32.20
N ALA A 96 15.27 14.83 -30.97
CA ALA A 96 15.24 13.42 -30.59
C ALA A 96 13.93 12.69 -30.97
N GLY A 97 12.87 13.42 -31.33
CA GLY A 97 11.62 12.83 -31.83
C GLY A 97 10.69 12.26 -30.74
N VAL A 98 9.90 11.24 -31.09
CA VAL A 98 8.83 10.68 -30.23
C VAL A 98 9.40 9.66 -29.22
N ASN A 99 8.98 9.68 -27.95
CA ASN A 99 9.37 8.63 -26.99
C ASN A 99 8.59 7.35 -27.26
N LEU A 100 9.32 6.31 -27.65
CA LEU A 100 8.74 5.01 -27.98
C LEU A 100 8.40 4.21 -26.72
N SER A 101 7.41 3.33 -26.85
CA SER A 101 6.97 2.48 -25.75
C SER A 101 8.10 1.55 -25.28
N ASN A 102 8.40 1.52 -23.98
CA ASN A 102 9.30 0.51 -23.42
C ASN A 102 8.56 -0.83 -23.28
N HIS A 103 8.61 -1.62 -24.34
CA HIS A 103 7.94 -2.91 -24.43
C HIS A 103 8.52 -3.94 -23.45
N GLY A 104 7.67 -4.88 -23.00
CA GLY A 104 8.13 -6.02 -22.20
C GLY A 104 8.99 -6.98 -23.04
N ASP A 105 9.75 -7.85 -22.36
CA ASP A 105 10.74 -8.74 -23.00
C ASP A 105 10.12 -9.62 -24.09
N ASP A 106 8.94 -10.20 -23.86
CA ASP A 106 8.22 -11.02 -24.85
C ASP A 106 7.88 -10.19 -26.11
N THR A 107 7.45 -8.94 -25.94
CA THR A 107 7.12 -8.05 -27.07
C THR A 107 8.37 -7.62 -27.83
N LYS A 108 9.50 -7.40 -27.14
CA LYS A 108 10.79 -7.12 -27.79
C LYS A 108 11.24 -8.28 -28.68
N ILE A 109 11.06 -9.52 -28.23
CA ILE A 109 11.33 -10.72 -29.03
C ILE A 109 10.44 -10.78 -30.27
N MET A 110 9.15 -10.44 -30.13
CA MET A 110 8.24 -10.38 -31.28
C MET A 110 8.66 -9.31 -32.30
N ILE A 111 9.10 -8.14 -31.83
CA ILE A 111 9.57 -7.04 -32.68
C ILE A 111 10.84 -7.45 -33.43
N ALA A 112 11.83 -8.01 -32.74
CA ALA A 112 13.07 -8.51 -33.38
C ALA A 112 12.76 -9.56 -34.46
N ARG A 113 11.82 -10.47 -34.19
CA ARG A 113 11.39 -11.44 -35.19
C ARG A 113 10.66 -10.81 -36.37
N ALA A 114 9.87 -9.75 -36.12
CA ALA A 114 9.21 -9.01 -37.21
C ALA A 114 10.24 -8.30 -38.09
N GLU A 115 11.32 -7.79 -37.51
CA GLU A 115 12.45 -7.17 -38.22
C GLU A 115 13.16 -8.17 -39.13
N GLU A 116 13.46 -9.38 -38.64
CA GLU A 116 14.04 -10.46 -39.46
C GLU A 116 13.16 -10.78 -40.69
N PHE A 117 11.85 -10.95 -40.48
CA PHE A 117 10.93 -11.24 -41.58
C PHE A 117 10.75 -10.06 -42.53
N TRP A 118 10.78 -8.83 -42.03
CA TRP A 118 10.72 -7.64 -42.87
C TRP A 118 11.96 -7.52 -43.76
N ALA A 119 13.15 -7.80 -43.23
CA ALA A 119 14.39 -7.80 -44.00
C ALA A 119 14.37 -8.87 -45.11
N LEU A 120 13.84 -10.07 -44.84
CA LEU A 120 13.66 -11.11 -45.85
C LEU A 120 12.70 -10.70 -46.97
N PHE A 121 11.56 -10.10 -46.62
CA PHE A 121 10.62 -9.57 -47.61
C PHE A 121 11.25 -8.48 -48.48
N TRP A 122 11.93 -7.52 -47.85
CA TRP A 122 12.60 -6.43 -48.56
C TRP A 122 13.65 -6.94 -49.56
N ALA A 123 14.47 -7.94 -49.16
CA ALA A 123 15.46 -8.53 -50.05
C ALA A 123 14.81 -9.19 -51.28
N LYS A 124 13.66 -9.85 -51.11
CA LYS A 124 12.89 -10.44 -52.20
C LYS A 124 12.32 -9.35 -53.13
N LEU A 125 11.69 -8.33 -52.54
CA LEU A 125 11.10 -7.22 -53.29
C LEU A 125 12.15 -6.42 -54.07
N LYS A 126 13.38 -6.31 -53.54
CA LYS A 126 14.53 -5.73 -54.23
C LYS A 126 14.95 -6.55 -55.45
N ALA A 127 15.09 -7.87 -55.29
CA ALA A 127 15.45 -8.75 -56.39
C ALA A 127 14.37 -8.76 -57.50
N GLU A 128 13.09 -8.71 -57.14
CA GLU A 128 11.99 -8.60 -58.10
C GLU A 128 12.03 -7.26 -58.87
N LYS A 129 12.33 -6.15 -58.18
CA LYS A 129 12.49 -4.83 -58.82
C LYS A 129 13.71 -4.76 -59.76
N GLU A 130 14.82 -5.41 -59.39
CA GLU A 130 16.04 -5.48 -60.23
C GLU A 130 15.88 -6.40 -61.44
N ALA A 131 14.95 -7.37 -61.39
CA ALA A 131 14.66 -8.30 -62.47
C ALA A 131 13.49 -7.86 -63.38
N ALA A 132 12.80 -6.77 -63.04
CA ALA A 132 11.67 -6.26 -63.80
C ALA A 132 12.13 -5.64 -65.15
N PRO A 133 11.39 -5.82 -66.26
CA PRO A 133 11.67 -5.17 -67.54
C PRO A 133 11.64 -3.64 -67.43
N GLU A 134 12.45 -2.92 -68.23
CA GLU A 134 12.52 -1.44 -68.23
C GLU A 134 11.16 -0.75 -68.54
N ASP A 135 10.21 -1.49 -69.11
CA ASP A 135 8.88 -1.01 -69.50
C ASP A 135 7.81 -1.14 -68.39
N GLU A 136 8.13 -1.79 -67.26
CA GLU A 136 7.19 -2.06 -66.17
C GLU A 136 7.29 -0.98 -65.07
N ASP A 137 6.40 0.01 -65.14
CA ASP A 137 6.42 1.20 -64.27
C ASP A 137 5.90 0.87 -62.85
N LEU A 138 6.80 0.34 -62.00
CA LEU A 138 6.52 0.02 -60.61
C LEU A 138 6.63 1.28 -59.72
N ASP A 139 5.53 2.03 -59.61
CA ASP A 139 5.41 3.24 -58.79
C ASP A 139 5.35 2.93 -57.28
N PHE A 140 6.48 2.50 -56.70
CA PHE A 140 6.67 2.42 -55.24
C PHE A 140 8.15 2.61 -54.84
N VAL A 141 8.37 3.26 -53.69
CA VAL A 141 9.72 3.70 -53.30
C VAL A 141 10.38 2.74 -52.30
N LEU A 142 11.09 1.73 -52.82
CA LEU A 142 11.71 0.65 -52.04
C LEU A 142 12.71 1.12 -50.95
N GLY A 143 13.42 2.23 -51.14
CA GLY A 143 14.48 2.69 -50.22
C GLY A 143 15.76 1.85 -50.30
N ASP A 144 16.88 2.37 -49.78
CA ASP A 144 18.20 1.75 -49.99
C ASP A 144 18.45 0.56 -49.05
N ASN A 145 17.67 0.46 -47.97
CA ASN A 145 17.73 -0.61 -46.99
C ASN A 145 16.34 -0.92 -46.39
N PRO A 146 16.16 -2.07 -45.71
CA PRO A 146 14.87 -2.46 -45.12
C PRO A 146 14.29 -1.44 -44.14
N SER A 147 15.16 -0.74 -43.40
CA SER A 147 14.72 0.24 -42.39
C SER A 147 14.13 1.50 -43.05
N GLU A 148 14.73 1.99 -44.13
CA GLU A 148 14.19 3.10 -44.91
C GLU A 148 12.88 2.75 -45.60
N ALA A 149 12.80 1.55 -46.18
CA ALA A 149 11.56 1.02 -46.76
C ALA A 149 10.42 1.04 -45.73
N LEU A 150 10.72 0.59 -44.51
CA LEU A 150 9.76 0.58 -43.42
C LEU A 150 9.38 2.02 -43.00
N ALA A 151 10.35 2.93 -42.88
CA ALA A 151 10.14 4.27 -42.36
C ALA A 151 9.27 5.17 -43.26
N LYS A 152 9.27 4.92 -44.58
CA LYS A 152 8.38 5.59 -45.55
C LYS A 152 6.92 5.31 -45.24
N GLY A 153 6.61 4.05 -44.91
CA GLY A 153 5.30 3.67 -44.39
C GLY A 153 4.18 3.65 -45.42
N GLU A 154 4.48 3.23 -46.65
CA GLU A 154 3.49 3.14 -47.73
C GLU A 154 2.53 1.96 -47.52
N ALA A 155 1.23 2.23 -47.53
CA ALA A 155 0.19 1.21 -47.32
C ALA A 155 0.28 0.03 -48.33
N PRO A 156 0.51 0.24 -49.64
CA PRO A 156 0.67 -0.86 -50.59
C PRO A 156 1.81 -1.83 -50.23
N VAL A 157 2.95 -1.30 -49.75
CA VAL A 157 4.11 -2.12 -49.34
C VAL A 157 3.77 -2.95 -48.10
N PHE A 158 2.99 -2.42 -47.16
CA PHE A 158 2.51 -3.20 -46.01
C PHE A 158 1.52 -4.30 -46.41
N LYS A 159 0.63 -4.04 -47.38
CA LYS A 159 -0.27 -5.06 -47.94
C LYS A 159 0.53 -6.17 -48.60
N ALA A 160 1.51 -5.82 -49.44
CA ALA A 160 2.41 -6.78 -50.08
C ALA A 160 3.23 -7.60 -49.06
N TYR A 161 3.75 -6.98 -48.00
CA TYR A 161 4.40 -7.70 -46.91
C TYR A 161 3.47 -8.71 -46.24
N LEU A 162 2.21 -8.35 -45.98
CA LEU A 162 1.26 -9.24 -45.34
C LEU A 162 0.82 -10.38 -46.27
N CYS A 163 0.69 -10.15 -47.58
CA CYS A 163 0.54 -11.23 -48.58
C CYS A 163 1.75 -12.17 -48.52
N TRP A 164 2.96 -11.62 -48.60
CA TRP A 164 4.18 -12.42 -48.51
C TRP A 164 4.24 -13.22 -47.20
N ARG A 165 3.87 -12.61 -46.06
CA ARG A 165 3.81 -13.31 -44.77
C ARG A 165 2.77 -14.41 -44.77
N TYR A 166 1.61 -14.21 -45.40
CA TYR A 166 0.57 -15.21 -45.53
C TYR A 166 1.02 -16.40 -46.40
N GLU A 167 1.68 -16.14 -47.52
CA GLU A 167 2.19 -17.16 -48.43
C GLU A 167 3.41 -17.93 -47.87
N ASN A 168 4.28 -17.23 -47.15
CA ASN A 168 5.59 -17.75 -46.72
C ASN A 168 5.61 -18.18 -45.24
N SER A 169 4.53 -17.94 -44.51
CA SER A 169 4.33 -18.47 -43.17
C SER A 169 3.07 -19.33 -43.20
N ARG A 170 3.11 -20.54 -42.62
CA ARG A 170 1.95 -21.45 -42.52
C ARG A 170 0.86 -20.88 -41.58
N ILE A 171 0.31 -19.72 -41.90
CA ILE A 171 -0.66 -18.99 -41.09
C ILE A 171 -2.01 -19.15 -41.74
N THR A 172 -2.94 -19.74 -41.01
CA THR A 172 -4.32 -19.88 -41.46
C THR A 172 -5.26 -18.96 -40.70
N LYS A 173 -4.88 -18.46 -39.52
CA LYS A 173 -5.78 -17.70 -38.62
C LYS A 173 -5.62 -16.18 -38.75
N GLU A 174 -6.74 -15.47 -38.83
CA GLU A 174 -6.81 -14.00 -38.88
C GLU A 174 -6.08 -13.33 -37.70
N SER A 175 -6.35 -13.82 -36.48
CA SER A 175 -5.74 -13.31 -35.26
C SER A 175 -4.20 -13.33 -35.25
N SER A 176 -3.59 -14.27 -35.97
CA SER A 176 -2.14 -14.37 -36.12
C SER A 176 -1.60 -13.27 -37.03
N ILE A 177 -2.23 -13.05 -38.19
CA ILE A 177 -1.87 -11.97 -39.13
C ILE A 177 -2.05 -10.60 -38.46
N ILE A 178 -3.17 -10.37 -37.76
CA ILE A 178 -3.38 -9.13 -36.99
C ILE A 178 -2.29 -8.92 -35.93
N THR A 179 -1.83 -10.00 -35.31
CA THR A 179 -0.72 -9.92 -34.34
C THR A 179 0.59 -9.53 -35.02
N TYR A 180 0.88 -10.06 -36.21
CA TYR A 180 2.04 -9.65 -36.99
C TYR A 180 1.92 -8.20 -37.44
N TRP A 181 0.76 -7.76 -37.92
CA TRP A 181 0.51 -6.35 -38.26
C TRP A 181 0.76 -5.41 -37.08
N LYS A 182 0.19 -5.71 -35.92
CA LYS A 182 0.45 -4.94 -34.68
C LYS A 182 1.92 -4.93 -34.30
N THR A 183 2.64 -6.02 -34.55
CA THR A 183 4.07 -6.12 -34.24
C THR A 183 4.91 -5.31 -35.22
N LEU A 184 4.55 -5.35 -36.51
CA LEU A 184 5.17 -4.54 -37.54
C LEU A 184 4.92 -3.05 -37.30
N SER A 185 3.74 -2.64 -36.87
CA SER A 185 3.47 -1.23 -36.53
C SER A 185 4.29 -0.76 -35.32
N MET A 186 4.60 -1.65 -34.38
CA MET A 186 5.53 -1.38 -33.28
C MET A 186 6.97 -1.24 -33.78
N LEU A 187 7.41 -2.11 -34.69
CA LEU A 187 8.73 -2.02 -35.34
C LEU A 187 8.86 -0.72 -36.15
N TYR A 188 7.85 -0.40 -36.96
CA TYR A 188 7.74 0.85 -37.71
C TYR A 188 7.96 2.05 -36.79
N ALA A 189 7.29 2.08 -35.64
CA ALA A 189 7.47 3.17 -34.70
C ALA A 189 8.92 3.27 -34.21
N GLN A 190 9.59 2.13 -33.98
CA GLN A 190 10.99 2.10 -33.55
C GLN A 190 11.97 2.61 -34.60
N VAL A 191 11.73 2.27 -35.86
CA VAL A 191 12.59 2.64 -37.00
C VAL A 191 12.32 4.07 -37.45
N ALA A 192 11.05 4.41 -37.70
CA ALA A 192 10.62 5.71 -38.19
C ALA A 192 10.63 6.82 -37.13
N LYS A 193 10.82 6.48 -35.84
CA LYS A 193 10.74 7.40 -34.69
C LYS A 193 9.44 8.21 -34.61
N ARG A 194 8.35 7.67 -35.19
CA ARG A 194 6.99 8.25 -35.20
C ARG A 194 5.94 7.14 -35.20
N TYR A 195 4.72 7.43 -34.75
CA TYR A 195 3.62 6.47 -34.87
C TYR A 195 3.05 6.47 -36.30
N MET A 196 2.55 5.31 -36.72
CA MET A 196 1.77 5.19 -37.95
C MET A 196 0.46 5.96 -37.77
N THR A 197 -0.02 6.59 -38.84
CA THR A 197 -1.25 7.36 -38.83
C THR A 197 -2.47 6.43 -38.78
N ASP A 198 -3.57 6.91 -38.21
CA ASP A 198 -4.77 6.09 -37.96
C ASP A 198 -5.39 5.58 -39.27
N ASP A 199 -5.35 6.36 -40.34
CA ASP A 199 -5.80 5.99 -41.68
C ASP A 199 -5.12 4.72 -42.22
N ILE A 200 -3.79 4.63 -42.14
CA ILE A 200 -3.04 3.43 -42.56
C ILE A 200 -3.39 2.25 -41.65
N LEU A 201 -3.48 2.47 -40.34
CA LEU A 201 -3.83 1.41 -39.38
C LEU A 201 -5.22 0.81 -39.66
N PHE A 202 -6.20 1.66 -40.00
CA PHE A 202 -7.55 1.24 -40.36
C PHE A 202 -7.63 0.59 -41.74
N ASP A 203 -6.98 1.17 -42.75
CA ASP A 203 -6.91 0.62 -44.12
C ASP A 203 -6.37 -0.81 -44.11
N ILE A 204 -5.18 -1.02 -43.54
CA ILE A 204 -4.56 -2.34 -43.49
C ILE A 204 -5.40 -3.34 -42.70
N ARG A 205 -6.01 -2.92 -41.58
CA ARG A 205 -6.88 -3.80 -40.79
C ARG A 205 -8.11 -4.26 -41.57
N ASN A 206 -8.76 -3.35 -42.29
CA ASN A 206 -9.95 -3.67 -43.08
C ASN A 206 -9.56 -4.51 -44.31
N TRP A 207 -8.41 -4.21 -44.92
CA TRP A 207 -7.88 -4.95 -46.06
C TRP A 207 -7.54 -6.41 -45.69
N ILE A 208 -6.92 -6.66 -44.53
CA ILE A 208 -6.62 -8.04 -44.05
C ILE A 208 -7.90 -8.90 -44.03
N LEU A 209 -9.03 -8.34 -43.59
CA LEU A 209 -10.30 -9.04 -43.48
C LEU A 209 -10.96 -9.33 -44.84
N GLN A 210 -10.70 -8.50 -45.84
CA GLN A 210 -11.36 -8.57 -47.14
C GLN A 210 -10.58 -9.40 -48.16
N TYR A 211 -9.25 -9.39 -48.09
CA TYR A 211 -8.40 -9.86 -49.18
C TYR A 211 -7.50 -11.05 -48.84
N LEU A 212 -7.38 -11.42 -47.55
CA LEU A 212 -6.66 -12.63 -47.16
C LEU A 212 -7.69 -13.71 -46.76
N GLU A 213 -7.58 -14.89 -47.36
CA GLU A 213 -8.43 -16.05 -47.06
C GLU A 213 -8.05 -16.68 -45.71
N LEU A 214 -8.33 -15.95 -44.63
CA LEU A 214 -7.99 -16.34 -43.28
C LEU A 214 -9.19 -16.95 -42.57
N ASP A 215 -8.93 -17.99 -41.79
CA ASP A 215 -9.88 -18.57 -40.87
C ASP A 215 -10.15 -17.57 -39.72
N THR A 216 -11.35 -17.00 -39.78
CA THR A 216 -11.93 -16.05 -38.80
C THR A 216 -12.65 -16.76 -37.66
N SER A 217 -12.75 -18.10 -37.69
CA SER A 217 -13.45 -18.84 -36.64
C SER A 217 -12.79 -18.62 -35.29
N GLU A 218 -13.63 -18.25 -34.33
CA GLU A 218 -13.19 -18.10 -32.95
C GLU A 218 -12.77 -19.46 -32.39
N LYS A 219 -11.58 -19.50 -31.80
CA LYS A 219 -11.17 -20.68 -31.05
C LYS A 219 -12.13 -20.87 -29.87
N GLU A 220 -12.77 -22.03 -29.82
CA GLU A 220 -13.64 -22.39 -28.71
C GLU A 220 -12.89 -22.35 -27.37
N LYS A 221 -13.53 -21.75 -26.38
CA LYS A 221 -12.97 -21.56 -25.04
C LYS A 221 -13.77 -22.38 -24.04
N TYR A 222 -13.08 -23.20 -23.27
CA TYR A 222 -13.64 -23.89 -22.12
C TYR A 222 -12.98 -23.42 -20.82
N ALA A 223 -13.68 -23.66 -19.72
CA ALA A 223 -13.20 -23.45 -18.36
C ALA A 223 -12.98 -24.82 -17.71
N LEU A 224 -12.06 -24.88 -16.74
CA LEU A 224 -11.92 -26.03 -15.84
C LEU A 224 -12.40 -25.56 -14.48
N PHE A 225 -13.44 -26.22 -13.95
CA PHE A 225 -14.05 -25.91 -12.66
C PHE A 225 -13.49 -26.82 -11.56
N VAL A 226 -14.06 -26.75 -10.36
CA VAL A 226 -13.61 -27.56 -9.22
C VAL A 226 -13.69 -29.06 -9.51
N ASP A 227 -14.79 -29.54 -10.10
CA ASP A 227 -14.95 -30.96 -10.43
C ASP A 227 -13.87 -31.44 -11.41
N ASP A 228 -13.55 -30.61 -12.40
CA ASP A 228 -12.46 -30.90 -13.34
C ASP A 228 -11.09 -30.92 -12.63
N LEU A 229 -10.85 -30.00 -11.69
CA LEU A 229 -9.63 -30.00 -10.88
C LEU A 229 -9.52 -31.27 -10.04
N CYS A 230 -10.58 -31.64 -9.32
CA CYS A 230 -10.60 -32.87 -8.50
C CYS A 230 -10.35 -34.11 -9.36
N ASN A 231 -10.97 -34.19 -10.55
CA ASN A 231 -10.71 -35.26 -11.52
C ASN A 231 -9.25 -35.26 -11.99
N LEU A 232 -8.67 -34.09 -12.28
CA LEU A 232 -7.25 -33.99 -12.66
C LEU A 232 -6.31 -34.38 -11.53
N GLN A 233 -6.62 -33.99 -10.29
CA GLN A 233 -5.85 -34.41 -9.12
C GLN A 233 -5.93 -35.92 -8.91
N HIS A 234 -7.14 -36.49 -9.00
CA HIS A 234 -7.34 -37.95 -8.96
C HIS A 234 -6.52 -38.64 -10.04
N GLY A 235 -6.63 -38.18 -11.28
CA GLY A 235 -5.84 -38.67 -12.39
C GLY A 235 -4.34 -38.61 -12.15
N ASN A 236 -3.86 -37.49 -11.62
CA ASN A 236 -2.44 -37.29 -11.39
C ASN A 236 -1.89 -38.23 -10.31
N TRP A 237 -2.70 -38.70 -9.36
CA TRP A 237 -2.24 -39.52 -8.24
C TRP A 237 -2.63 -41.00 -8.35
N VAL A 238 -3.72 -41.31 -9.04
CA VAL A 238 -4.33 -42.65 -9.07
C VAL A 238 -4.22 -43.25 -10.46
N ASP A 239 -4.63 -42.52 -11.51
CA ASP A 239 -4.77 -43.09 -12.86
C ASP A 239 -3.51 -42.93 -13.74
N ASP A 240 -2.66 -41.92 -13.46
CA ASP A 240 -1.45 -41.64 -14.25
C ASP A 240 -0.35 -42.65 -13.93
N THR A 241 -0.38 -43.76 -14.68
CA THR A 241 0.58 -44.85 -14.69
C THR A 241 1.93 -44.50 -15.32
N GLU A 242 2.09 -43.30 -15.88
CA GLU A 242 3.34 -42.88 -16.52
C GLU A 242 4.44 -42.57 -15.50
N LEU A 243 5.68 -42.91 -15.88
CA LEU A 243 6.85 -42.67 -15.05
C LEU A 243 7.29 -41.21 -15.13
N TYR A 244 7.25 -40.49 -14.00
CA TYR A 244 7.94 -39.22 -13.90
C TYR A 244 9.44 -39.48 -13.71
N PRO A 245 10.34 -38.73 -14.36
CA PRO A 245 11.77 -38.87 -14.12
C PRO A 245 12.19 -38.68 -12.65
N HIS A 246 11.35 -37.97 -11.88
CA HIS A 246 11.45 -37.83 -10.44
C HIS A 246 10.07 -37.47 -9.87
N GLU A 247 9.58 -38.19 -8.85
CA GLU A 247 8.20 -38.05 -8.33
C GLU A 247 7.88 -36.68 -7.71
N ARG A 248 8.89 -35.91 -7.29
CA ARG A 248 8.71 -34.48 -6.96
C ARG A 248 7.97 -33.69 -8.07
N LEU A 249 8.13 -34.06 -9.34
CA LEU A 249 7.43 -33.40 -10.44
C LEU A 249 5.91 -33.57 -10.34
N ARG A 250 5.41 -34.75 -9.91
CA ARG A 250 3.99 -35.04 -9.68
C ARG A 250 3.41 -34.19 -8.53
N VAL A 251 4.19 -34.03 -7.44
CA VAL A 251 3.85 -33.14 -6.32
C VAL A 251 3.78 -31.67 -6.77
N GLN A 252 4.76 -31.23 -7.57
CA GLN A 252 4.80 -29.88 -8.12
C GLN A 252 3.63 -29.61 -9.07
N GLU A 253 3.24 -30.59 -9.89
CA GLU A 253 2.10 -30.48 -10.81
C GLU A 253 0.79 -30.21 -10.05
N SER A 254 0.56 -30.95 -8.96
CA SER A 254 -0.63 -30.79 -8.11
C SER A 254 -0.73 -29.36 -7.56
N LEU A 255 0.36 -28.85 -6.98
CA LEU A 255 0.40 -27.49 -6.44
C LEU A 255 0.25 -26.42 -7.53
N LEU A 256 0.79 -26.65 -8.73
CA LEU A 256 0.64 -25.72 -9.85
C LEU A 256 -0.81 -25.64 -10.33
N MET A 257 -1.53 -26.76 -10.35
CA MET A 257 -2.97 -26.77 -10.68
C MET A 257 -3.78 -26.00 -9.63
N ASP A 258 -3.53 -26.23 -8.33
CA ASP A 258 -4.21 -25.51 -7.25
C ASP A 258 -3.94 -24.00 -7.29
N PHE A 259 -2.67 -23.61 -7.49
CA PHE A 259 -2.31 -22.20 -7.68
C PHE A 259 -2.97 -21.61 -8.94
N GLY A 260 -3.01 -22.37 -10.04
CA GLY A 260 -3.64 -21.95 -11.28
C GLY A 260 -5.14 -21.67 -11.13
N GLY A 261 -5.86 -22.60 -10.48
CA GLY A 261 -7.28 -22.51 -10.19
C GLY A 261 -7.59 -21.36 -9.23
N CYS A 262 -7.04 -21.40 -8.02
CA CYS A 262 -7.42 -20.51 -6.92
C CYS A 262 -6.90 -19.06 -7.02
N THR A 263 -5.97 -18.75 -7.93
CA THR A 263 -5.46 -17.37 -8.08
C THR A 263 -5.90 -16.71 -9.37
N SER A 264 -6.43 -17.48 -10.34
CA SER A 264 -6.64 -17.01 -11.71
C SER A 264 -5.38 -16.28 -12.20
N SER A 265 -4.18 -16.79 -11.89
CA SER A 265 -2.93 -16.21 -12.36
C SER A 265 -2.65 -16.62 -13.81
N ARG A 266 -1.60 -16.07 -14.42
CA ARG A 266 -1.13 -16.57 -15.72
C ARG A 266 -0.12 -17.67 -15.44
N PRO A 267 -0.09 -18.78 -16.19
CA PRO A 267 0.87 -19.87 -15.92
C PRO A 267 2.34 -19.42 -15.86
N LYS A 268 2.74 -18.47 -16.73
CA LYS A 268 4.08 -17.88 -16.74
C LYS A 268 4.42 -17.04 -15.48
N ALA A 269 3.44 -16.75 -14.62
CA ALA A 269 3.66 -16.09 -13.33
C ALA A 269 4.07 -17.08 -12.23
N LEU A 270 3.86 -18.38 -12.45
CA LEU A 270 4.22 -19.46 -11.52
C LEU A 270 5.53 -20.15 -11.94
N VAL A 271 5.75 -20.32 -13.25
CA VAL A 271 6.90 -21.05 -13.83
C VAL A 271 7.55 -20.31 -15.01
N GLY A 272 8.79 -20.69 -15.34
CA GLY A 272 9.52 -20.18 -16.51
C GLY A 272 10.72 -19.29 -16.17
N LYS A 273 10.98 -18.26 -17.00
CA LYS A 273 12.18 -17.39 -16.89
C LYS A 273 12.24 -16.61 -15.57
N ARG A 274 11.09 -16.28 -14.99
CA ARG A 274 10.95 -15.63 -13.68
C ARG A 274 10.15 -16.58 -12.78
N PRO A 275 10.81 -17.53 -12.12
CA PRO A 275 10.13 -18.53 -11.31
C PRO A 275 9.59 -17.93 -10.01
N LEU A 276 8.64 -18.63 -9.40
CA LEU A 276 8.24 -18.37 -8.03
C LEU A 276 9.33 -18.83 -7.05
N LEU A 277 9.77 -17.94 -6.17
CA LEU A 277 10.80 -18.21 -5.16
C LEU A 277 10.18 -18.55 -3.80
N TYR A 278 10.94 -19.16 -2.90
CA TYR A 278 10.48 -19.36 -1.52
C TYR A 278 10.14 -18.03 -0.84
N SER A 279 10.92 -16.96 -1.08
CA SER A 279 10.67 -15.60 -0.59
C SER A 279 9.40 -14.94 -1.16
N ASP A 280 8.73 -15.57 -2.13
CA ASP A 280 7.41 -15.17 -2.62
C ASP A 280 6.25 -15.82 -1.82
N ILE A 281 6.54 -16.76 -0.92
CA ILE A 281 5.55 -17.39 -0.04
C ILE A 281 5.85 -17.03 1.42
N THR A 282 4.82 -16.88 2.23
CA THR A 282 4.97 -16.75 3.69
C THR A 282 4.01 -17.71 4.38
N PHE A 283 4.47 -18.40 5.40
CA PHE A 283 3.64 -19.24 6.25
C PHE A 283 3.38 -18.55 7.59
N GLN A 284 2.14 -18.58 8.03
CA GLN A 284 1.70 -17.97 9.28
C GLN A 284 0.75 -18.91 10.02
N LEU A 285 0.93 -19.02 11.33
CA LEU A 285 0.05 -19.76 12.23
C LEU A 285 -0.84 -18.77 12.96
N PHE A 286 -2.15 -18.98 12.90
CA PHE A 286 -3.13 -18.18 13.64
C PHE A 286 -3.76 -19.00 14.76
N PRO A 287 -4.12 -18.36 15.89
CA PRO A 287 -4.84 -19.05 16.95
C PRO A 287 -6.21 -19.49 16.44
N SER A 288 -6.61 -20.72 16.77
CA SER A 288 -7.93 -21.24 16.47
C SER A 288 -9.01 -20.42 17.17
N THR A 289 -10.16 -20.23 16.50
CA THR A 289 -11.36 -19.63 17.09
C THR A 289 -12.04 -20.56 18.09
N VAL A 290 -11.78 -21.86 18.01
CA VAL A 290 -12.26 -22.87 18.97
C VAL A 290 -11.18 -23.15 20.01
N LYS A 291 -11.51 -22.91 21.29
CA LYS A 291 -10.62 -23.16 22.43
C LYS A 291 -10.16 -24.63 22.44
N GLY A 292 -8.86 -24.87 22.61
CA GLY A 292 -8.26 -26.22 22.65
C GLY A 292 -8.00 -26.86 21.28
N LYS A 293 -8.38 -26.24 20.15
CA LYS A 293 -7.97 -26.69 18.82
C LYS A 293 -6.61 -26.11 18.41
N ARG A 294 -5.91 -26.84 17.54
CA ARG A 294 -4.61 -26.48 16.97
C ARG A 294 -4.66 -25.17 16.18
N PRO A 295 -3.54 -24.44 16.03
CA PRO A 295 -3.50 -23.26 15.20
C PRO A 295 -3.83 -23.56 13.73
N ILE A 296 -4.36 -22.57 13.03
CA ILE A 296 -4.67 -22.64 11.60
C ILE A 296 -3.42 -22.27 10.82
N ILE A 297 -2.93 -23.16 9.96
CA ILE A 297 -1.84 -22.86 9.04
C ILE A 297 -2.37 -22.09 7.84
N VAL A 298 -1.79 -20.92 7.62
CA VAL A 298 -2.09 -20.03 6.50
C VAL A 298 -0.84 -19.82 5.67
N MET A 299 -1.01 -19.88 4.35
CA MET A 299 0.02 -19.58 3.37
C MET A 299 -0.38 -18.35 2.56
N THR A 300 0.49 -17.36 2.47
CA THR A 300 0.28 -16.20 1.58
C THR A 300 1.27 -16.25 0.41
N LEU A 301 0.72 -16.29 -0.80
CA LEU A 301 1.42 -16.32 -2.08
C LEU A 301 1.51 -14.92 -2.69
N ASN A 302 2.72 -14.41 -2.89
CA ASN A 302 3.01 -13.08 -3.44
C ASN A 302 3.45 -13.15 -4.91
N LEU A 303 2.53 -12.86 -5.83
CA LEU A 303 2.81 -12.81 -7.25
C LEU A 303 3.39 -11.45 -7.65
N LYS A 304 4.72 -11.38 -7.77
CA LYS A 304 5.45 -10.16 -8.15
C LYS A 304 5.46 -9.91 -9.68
N HIS A 305 5.43 -10.96 -10.49
CA HIS A 305 5.65 -10.90 -11.94
C HIS A 305 4.36 -11.07 -12.77
N ILE A 306 3.46 -10.12 -12.65
CA ILE A 306 2.18 -10.10 -13.39
C ILE A 306 2.31 -9.21 -14.64
N LYS A 307 1.45 -9.44 -15.65
CA LYS A 307 1.40 -8.65 -16.89
C LYS A 307 1.33 -7.15 -16.56
N ARG A 308 2.26 -6.37 -17.13
CA ARG A 308 2.31 -4.91 -16.99
C ARG A 308 1.15 -4.28 -17.77
N SER A 309 0.36 -3.41 -17.13
CA SER A 309 -0.57 -2.51 -17.81
C SER A 309 0.00 -1.09 -17.73
N GLY A 310 0.23 -0.45 -18.88
CA GLY A 310 0.77 0.92 -18.94
C GLY A 310 2.13 1.10 -18.24
N GLY A 311 3.02 0.10 -18.32
CA GLY A 311 4.36 0.16 -17.70
C GLY A 311 4.41 -0.20 -16.21
N LYS A 312 3.27 -0.45 -15.56
CA LYS A 312 3.20 -0.80 -14.12
C LYS A 312 2.66 -2.23 -13.93
N SER A 313 3.27 -2.99 -13.03
CA SER A 313 2.73 -4.25 -12.50
C SER A 313 2.40 -4.04 -11.03
N LYS A 314 1.14 -4.25 -10.65
CA LYS A 314 0.76 -4.28 -9.24
C LYS A 314 0.95 -5.71 -8.74
N LYS A 315 1.70 -5.87 -7.64
CA LYS A 315 1.91 -7.17 -7.01
C LYS A 315 0.56 -7.65 -6.44
N LYS A 316 0.38 -8.95 -6.31
CA LYS A 316 -0.82 -9.51 -5.70
C LYS A 316 -0.48 -10.56 -4.67
N LYS A 317 -1.13 -10.46 -3.51
CA LYS A 317 -1.01 -11.46 -2.46
C LYS A 317 -2.32 -12.23 -2.35
N PHE A 318 -2.24 -13.54 -2.51
CA PHE A 318 -3.34 -14.48 -2.33
C PHE A 318 -3.11 -15.29 -1.07
N THR A 319 -4.18 -15.56 -0.35
CA THR A 319 -4.12 -16.33 0.89
C THR A 319 -4.77 -17.70 0.69
N PHE A 320 -4.11 -18.71 1.23
CA PHE A 320 -4.53 -20.10 1.26
C PHE A 320 -4.51 -20.61 2.69
N TYR A 321 -5.38 -21.55 3.00
CA TYR A 321 -5.43 -22.24 4.29
C TYR A 321 -5.64 -23.74 4.07
N GLU A 322 -5.36 -24.54 5.08
CA GLU A 322 -5.58 -25.99 5.01
C GLU A 322 -7.04 -26.30 4.67
N GLY A 323 -7.25 -26.89 3.49
CA GLY A 323 -8.56 -27.30 3.00
C GLY A 323 -8.95 -28.69 3.53
N GLU A 324 -10.24 -28.99 3.48
CA GLU A 324 -10.76 -30.30 3.87
C GLU A 324 -10.42 -31.39 2.84
N ASP A 325 -10.42 -31.02 1.55
CA ASP A 325 -9.96 -31.90 0.47
C ASP A 325 -8.43 -31.83 0.32
N LEU A 326 -7.75 -32.92 0.70
CA LEU A 326 -6.30 -33.05 0.61
C LEU A 326 -5.78 -32.99 -0.83
N SER A 327 -6.58 -33.43 -1.80
CA SER A 327 -6.17 -33.47 -3.21
C SER A 327 -6.04 -32.07 -3.83
N CYS A 328 -6.76 -31.09 -3.28
CA CYS A 328 -6.75 -29.68 -3.71
C CYS A 328 -6.13 -28.75 -2.65
N CYS A 329 -5.42 -29.31 -1.65
CA CYS A 329 -4.85 -28.53 -0.57
C CYS A 329 -3.45 -28.00 -0.92
N ALA A 330 -3.41 -26.81 -1.53
CA ALA A 330 -2.17 -26.12 -1.88
C ALA A 330 -1.19 -25.96 -0.70
N VAL A 331 -1.72 -25.75 0.51
CA VAL A 331 -0.92 -25.60 1.74
C VAL A 331 -0.15 -26.89 2.05
N SER A 332 -0.81 -28.05 1.97
CA SER A 332 -0.21 -29.35 2.25
C SER A 332 0.89 -29.69 1.23
N PHE A 333 0.65 -29.48 -0.06
CA PHE A 333 1.68 -29.71 -1.08
C PHE A 333 2.88 -28.78 -0.92
N MET A 334 2.64 -27.50 -0.61
CA MET A 334 3.74 -26.55 -0.39
C MET A 334 4.56 -26.89 0.85
N LEU A 335 3.93 -27.29 1.96
CA LEU A 335 4.62 -27.75 3.17
C LEU A 335 5.45 -29.01 2.89
N ALA A 336 4.92 -29.96 2.12
CA ALA A 336 5.66 -31.16 1.72
C ALA A 336 6.93 -30.82 0.93
N LEU A 337 6.86 -29.88 -0.03
CA LEU A 337 8.02 -29.40 -0.78
C LEU A 337 9.04 -28.69 0.11
N ALA A 338 8.57 -27.84 1.04
CA ALA A 338 9.42 -27.09 1.96
C ALA A 338 10.15 -28.01 2.96
N LEU A 339 9.48 -29.03 3.49
CA LEU A 339 10.06 -30.02 4.40
C LEU A 339 11.06 -30.92 3.67
N ALA A 340 10.74 -31.37 2.45
CA ALA A 340 11.66 -32.14 1.62
C ALA A 340 12.96 -31.38 1.30
N ASP A 341 12.88 -30.04 1.28
CA ASP A 341 14.01 -29.16 1.03
C ASP A 341 14.73 -28.69 2.30
N ASN A 342 14.15 -28.93 3.47
CA ASN A 342 14.57 -28.35 4.74
C ASN A 342 14.72 -26.81 4.64
N ALA A 343 13.73 -26.18 3.99
CA ALA A 343 13.77 -24.78 3.56
C ALA A 343 13.48 -23.78 4.69
N PHE A 344 12.89 -24.22 5.81
CA PHE A 344 12.61 -23.35 6.96
C PHE A 344 13.89 -23.03 7.76
N LYS A 345 13.93 -21.84 8.35
CA LYS A 345 15.04 -21.40 9.22
C LYS A 345 15.17 -22.26 10.46
N ASN A 346 14.05 -22.65 11.08
CA ASN A 346 14.01 -23.47 12.29
C ASN A 346 14.27 -24.98 12.06
N LYS A 347 14.51 -25.42 10.82
CA LYS A 347 14.86 -26.81 10.46
C LYS A 347 13.92 -27.87 11.05
N PHE A 348 12.62 -27.70 10.82
CA PHE A 348 11.60 -28.68 11.24
C PHE A 348 11.91 -30.09 10.70
N LYS A 349 11.74 -31.11 11.53
CA LYS A 349 11.95 -32.52 11.16
C LYS A 349 10.70 -33.12 10.52
N SER A 350 9.52 -32.63 10.90
CA SER A 350 8.25 -33.09 10.36
C SER A 350 7.16 -32.03 10.44
N LEU A 351 6.05 -32.26 9.74
CA LEU A 351 4.86 -31.43 9.85
C LEU A 351 4.29 -31.40 11.28
N ARG A 352 4.55 -32.43 12.08
CA ARG A 352 4.10 -32.50 13.48
C ARG A 352 4.71 -31.40 14.34
N ASP A 353 5.95 -31.00 14.04
CA ASP A 353 6.63 -29.92 14.75
C ASP A 353 5.87 -28.60 14.58
N ILE A 354 5.39 -28.34 13.35
CA ILE A 354 4.59 -27.15 13.03
C ILE A 354 3.23 -27.21 13.72
N TYR A 355 2.54 -28.36 13.69
CA TYR A 355 1.24 -28.52 14.35
C TYR A 355 1.28 -28.43 15.88
N ASN A 356 2.43 -28.67 16.48
CA ASN A 356 2.61 -28.58 17.93
C ASN A 356 2.92 -27.15 18.41
N LEU A 357 3.18 -26.21 17.50
CA LEU A 357 3.39 -24.82 17.87
C LEU A 357 2.11 -24.19 18.44
N ILE A 358 2.28 -23.34 19.44
CA ILE A 358 1.22 -22.60 20.11
C ILE A 358 1.45 -21.11 19.86
N VAL A 359 0.47 -20.42 19.30
CA VAL A 359 0.56 -18.95 19.15
C VAL A 359 0.48 -18.31 20.54
N PRO A 360 1.48 -17.51 20.97
CA PRO A 360 1.45 -16.85 22.26
C PRO A 360 0.21 -15.95 22.43
N PRO A 361 -0.40 -15.85 23.62
CA PRO A 361 -1.58 -15.02 23.84
C PRO A 361 -1.38 -13.52 23.57
N ASP A 362 -0.13 -13.04 23.61
CA ASP A 362 0.23 -11.65 23.33
C ASP A 362 0.58 -11.39 21.85
N ALA A 363 0.62 -12.43 21.01
CA ALA A 363 0.86 -12.36 19.57
C ALA A 363 -0.41 -12.68 18.78
N ASP A 364 -0.58 -12.09 17.60
CA ASP A 364 -1.71 -12.40 16.72
C ASP A 364 -1.45 -13.64 15.84
N ARG A 365 -0.18 -13.92 15.55
CA ARG A 365 0.30 -15.04 14.73
C ARG A 365 1.76 -15.40 15.03
N ILE A 366 2.20 -16.56 14.55
CA ILE A 366 3.62 -16.91 14.38
C ILE A 366 3.93 -16.98 12.88
N ALA A 367 4.93 -16.24 12.40
CA ALA A 367 5.45 -16.41 11.04
C ALA A 367 6.53 -17.50 11.01
N LEU A 368 6.50 -18.36 9.99
CA LEU A 368 7.56 -19.36 9.76
C LEU A 368 8.54 -18.80 8.72
N GLU A 369 9.75 -18.48 9.17
CA GLU A 369 10.76 -17.83 8.33
C GLU A 369 11.51 -18.86 7.46
N TRP A 370 11.88 -18.42 6.26
CA TRP A 370 12.73 -19.19 5.37
C TRP A 370 14.19 -19.12 5.80
N ASP A 371 14.93 -20.17 5.50
CA ASP A 371 16.38 -20.15 5.53
C ASP A 371 16.93 -19.22 4.45
N ASP A 372 17.96 -18.44 4.78
CA ASP A 372 18.49 -17.38 3.91
C ASP A 372 19.02 -17.94 2.57
N GLU A 373 19.55 -19.18 2.56
CA GLU A 373 20.00 -19.82 1.31
C GLU A 373 18.84 -20.30 0.42
N TRP A 374 17.71 -20.64 1.03
CA TRP A 374 16.54 -21.19 0.34
C TRP A 374 15.58 -20.10 -0.12
N ALA A 375 15.51 -18.97 0.58
CA ALA A 375 14.61 -17.86 0.28
C ALA A 375 14.66 -17.46 -1.20
N GLU A 376 15.84 -17.36 -1.80
CA GLU A 376 16.02 -16.93 -3.19
C GLU A 376 16.04 -18.08 -4.21
N ARG A 377 15.71 -19.31 -3.80
CA ARG A 377 15.65 -20.46 -4.72
C ARG A 377 14.24 -20.66 -5.30
N PRO A 378 14.13 -21.15 -6.55
CA PRO A 378 12.85 -21.51 -7.14
C PRO A 378 12.16 -22.63 -6.34
N ILE A 379 10.86 -22.51 -6.14
CA ILE A 379 10.04 -23.58 -5.52
C ILE A 379 9.89 -24.75 -6.49
N PHE A 380 9.42 -24.43 -7.70
CA PHE A 380 9.22 -25.39 -8.78
C PHE A 380 10.53 -25.57 -9.53
N ARG A 381 11.18 -26.72 -9.33
CA ARG A 381 12.51 -27.01 -9.87
C ARG A 381 12.47 -28.11 -10.90
N ASP A 382 13.37 -27.99 -11.88
CA ASP A 382 13.56 -28.99 -12.92
C ASP A 382 14.59 -30.03 -12.48
N ILE A 383 14.65 -31.13 -13.22
CA ILE A 383 15.64 -32.19 -13.02
C ILE A 383 16.99 -31.86 -13.66
N GLU A 384 18.04 -32.44 -13.10
CA GLU A 384 19.39 -32.53 -13.65
C GLU A 384 19.78 -33.99 -13.84
N VAL A 385 20.40 -34.28 -14.98
CA VAL A 385 21.02 -35.58 -15.23
C VAL A 385 22.42 -35.57 -14.61
N THR A 386 22.71 -36.58 -13.82
CA THR A 386 23.99 -36.80 -13.17
C THR A 386 24.53 -38.18 -13.57
N PRO A 387 25.82 -38.47 -13.35
CA PRO A 387 26.36 -39.82 -13.57
C PRO A 387 25.62 -40.92 -12.80
N ASN A 388 25.01 -40.58 -11.66
CA ASN A 388 24.29 -41.51 -10.79
C ASN A 388 22.77 -41.53 -11.04
N GLY A 389 22.30 -41.00 -12.18
CA GLY A 389 20.88 -40.92 -12.52
C GLY A 389 20.33 -39.49 -12.48
N VAL A 390 19.05 -39.34 -12.16
CA VAL A 390 18.34 -38.05 -12.18
C VAL A 390 18.15 -37.52 -10.76
N ARG A 391 18.39 -36.23 -10.55
CA ARG A 391 18.08 -35.54 -9.29
C ARG A 391 17.38 -34.22 -9.55
N ILE A 392 16.72 -33.67 -8.53
CA ILE A 392 16.15 -32.33 -8.60
C ILE A 392 17.27 -31.28 -8.53
N SER A 393 17.28 -30.35 -9.48
CA SER A 393 18.21 -29.22 -9.49
C SER A 393 18.03 -28.33 -8.27
N LYS A 394 19.11 -27.75 -7.75
CA LYS A 394 19.02 -26.74 -6.67
C LYS A 394 18.53 -25.38 -7.17
N THR A 395 18.78 -25.03 -8.43
CA THR A 395 18.60 -23.65 -8.92
C THR A 395 17.86 -23.56 -10.26
N LYS A 396 17.78 -24.65 -11.03
CA LYS A 396 17.13 -24.65 -12.34
C LYS A 396 15.60 -24.63 -12.19
N PRO A 397 14.92 -23.57 -12.66
CA PRO A 397 13.48 -23.46 -12.52
C PRO A 397 12.74 -24.42 -13.47
N PHE A 398 11.56 -24.85 -13.05
CA PHE A 398 10.67 -25.67 -13.87
C PHE A 398 10.17 -24.86 -15.08
N GLN A 399 10.24 -25.47 -16.27
CA GLN A 399 9.95 -24.78 -17.52
C GLN A 399 8.47 -24.83 -17.86
N TYR A 400 7.94 -23.72 -18.39
CA TYR A 400 6.55 -23.63 -18.85
C TYR A 400 6.19 -24.68 -19.91
N SER A 401 7.10 -25.01 -20.82
CA SER A 401 6.89 -26.04 -21.85
C SER A 401 6.70 -27.44 -21.23
N LYS A 402 7.48 -27.76 -20.19
CA LYS A 402 7.36 -29.03 -19.45
C LYS A 402 6.06 -29.08 -18.65
N TYR A 403 5.73 -28.01 -17.93
CA TYR A 403 4.44 -27.93 -17.22
C TYR A 403 3.26 -28.14 -18.18
N ARG A 404 3.26 -27.42 -19.31
CA ARG A 404 2.23 -27.59 -20.35
C ARG A 404 2.17 -29.04 -20.87
N TYR A 405 3.32 -29.68 -21.08
CA TYR A 405 3.39 -31.06 -21.56
C TYR A 405 2.71 -32.02 -20.59
N TYR A 406 3.05 -31.97 -19.29
CA TYR A 406 2.44 -32.83 -18.28
C TYR A 406 0.95 -32.56 -18.12
N PHE A 407 0.54 -31.30 -18.06
CA PHE A 407 -0.87 -30.93 -17.94
C PHE A 407 -1.73 -31.42 -19.13
N VAL A 408 -1.23 -31.26 -20.37
CA VAL A 408 -1.91 -31.78 -21.58
C VAL A 408 -1.98 -33.30 -21.55
N ARG A 409 -0.90 -33.96 -21.16
CA ARG A 409 -0.83 -35.42 -21.05
C ARG A 409 -1.84 -35.93 -20.03
N LEU A 410 -1.87 -35.34 -18.84
CA LEU A 410 -2.81 -35.68 -17.77
C LEU A 410 -4.26 -35.56 -18.25
N GLY A 411 -4.60 -34.51 -19.00
CA GLY A 411 -5.93 -34.39 -19.62
C GLY A 411 -6.29 -35.53 -20.57
N ARG A 412 -5.30 -36.10 -21.28
CA ARG A 412 -5.52 -37.28 -22.13
C ARG A 412 -5.71 -38.55 -21.32
N VAL A 413 -4.95 -38.72 -20.24
CA VAL A 413 -5.12 -39.85 -19.30
C VAL A 413 -6.54 -39.84 -18.73
N MET A 414 -7.05 -38.66 -18.38
CA MET A 414 -8.42 -38.48 -17.87
C MET A 414 -9.51 -38.53 -18.95
N GLY A 415 -9.15 -38.78 -20.22
CA GLY A 415 -10.14 -38.93 -21.30
C GLY A 415 -10.87 -37.64 -21.70
N TYR A 416 -10.32 -36.46 -21.42
CA TYR A 416 -10.93 -35.21 -21.90
C TYR A 416 -10.90 -35.16 -23.43
N GLU A 417 -12.06 -34.82 -24.03
CA GLU A 417 -12.24 -34.72 -25.49
C GLU A 417 -11.21 -33.78 -26.13
N LYS A 418 -10.87 -32.68 -25.45
CA LYS A 418 -9.94 -31.65 -25.94
C LYS A 418 -8.64 -31.66 -25.18
N ALA A 419 -7.54 -31.45 -25.91
CA ALA A 419 -6.23 -31.25 -25.30
C ALA A 419 -6.24 -30.06 -24.33
N LEU A 420 -5.86 -30.32 -23.07
CA LEU A 420 -6.02 -29.33 -22.02
C LEU A 420 -5.13 -28.09 -22.19
N GLU A 421 -5.63 -26.94 -21.75
CA GLU A 421 -4.95 -25.67 -21.73
C GLU A 421 -4.91 -25.16 -20.31
N LEU A 422 -3.72 -24.76 -19.85
CA LEU A 422 -3.54 -24.15 -18.53
C LEU A 422 -4.40 -22.88 -18.31
N TYR A 423 -4.86 -22.24 -19.39
CA TYR A 423 -5.80 -21.12 -19.32
C TYR A 423 -7.23 -21.53 -18.95
N GLY A 424 -7.56 -22.83 -18.99
CA GLY A 424 -8.83 -23.39 -18.54
C GLY A 424 -9.07 -23.12 -17.05
N LEU A 425 -8.07 -23.41 -16.20
CA LEU A 425 -8.11 -23.12 -14.75
C LEU A 425 -8.39 -21.65 -14.45
N ARG A 426 -7.67 -20.76 -15.16
CA ARG A 426 -7.87 -19.31 -15.05
C ARG A 426 -9.28 -18.88 -15.46
N ARG A 427 -9.86 -19.51 -16.49
CA ARG A 427 -11.21 -19.21 -16.96
C ARG A 427 -12.27 -19.70 -15.96
N GLY A 428 -12.05 -20.85 -15.32
CA GLY A 428 -12.89 -21.37 -14.24
C GLY A 428 -13.08 -20.36 -13.11
N LEU A 429 -12.00 -20.00 -12.41
CA LEU A 429 -12.11 -18.98 -11.36
C LEU A 429 -12.58 -17.62 -11.92
N GLY A 430 -12.17 -17.25 -13.14
CA GLY A 430 -12.65 -16.02 -13.77
C GLY A 430 -14.17 -15.93 -13.88
N LYS A 431 -14.85 -17.07 -14.06
CA LYS A 431 -16.31 -17.19 -14.08
C LYS A 431 -16.90 -17.15 -12.67
N GLU A 432 -16.35 -17.91 -11.73
CA GLU A 432 -16.79 -17.91 -10.33
C GLU A 432 -16.66 -16.52 -9.68
N LEU A 433 -15.56 -15.81 -9.90
CA LEU A 433 -15.38 -14.43 -9.42
C LEU A 433 -16.40 -13.46 -10.03
N ASN A 434 -16.84 -13.70 -11.27
CA ASN A 434 -17.81 -12.83 -11.91
C ASN A 434 -19.20 -12.95 -11.28
N ASP A 435 -19.50 -14.13 -10.74
CA ASP A 435 -20.79 -14.40 -10.12
C ASP A 435 -20.76 -14.04 -8.62
N ALA A 436 -19.58 -14.12 -7.98
CA ALA A 436 -19.41 -13.88 -6.55
C ALA A 436 -18.98 -12.45 -6.14
N LEU A 437 -18.41 -11.64 -7.04
CA LEU A 437 -17.78 -10.35 -6.72
C LEU A 437 -18.19 -9.21 -7.66
N THR A 438 -17.89 -7.97 -7.25
CA THR A 438 -18.09 -6.79 -8.11
C THR A 438 -17.14 -6.81 -9.34
N PRO A 439 -17.51 -6.14 -10.45
CA PRO A 439 -16.63 -6.02 -11.62
C PRO A 439 -15.26 -5.44 -11.29
N GLU A 440 -15.19 -4.48 -10.36
CA GLU A 440 -13.96 -3.83 -9.87
C GLU A 440 -13.05 -4.83 -9.14
N GLU A 441 -13.61 -5.58 -8.19
CA GLU A 441 -12.88 -6.61 -7.44
C GLU A 441 -12.37 -7.71 -8.36
N ARG A 442 -13.22 -8.19 -9.28
CA ARG A 442 -12.84 -9.18 -10.29
C ARG A 442 -11.72 -8.67 -11.20
N ARG A 443 -11.82 -7.43 -11.72
CA ARG A 443 -10.77 -6.83 -12.56
C ARG A 443 -9.45 -6.71 -11.79
N HIS A 444 -9.53 -6.27 -10.54
CA HIS A 444 -8.40 -6.19 -9.65
C HIS A 444 -7.74 -7.58 -9.49
N ILE A 445 -8.49 -8.63 -9.14
CA ILE A 445 -7.99 -10.01 -8.94
C ILE A 445 -7.45 -10.62 -10.23
N MET A 446 -8.10 -10.42 -11.38
CA MET A 446 -7.64 -10.95 -12.67
C MET A 446 -6.46 -10.15 -13.26
N GLY A 447 -6.22 -8.92 -12.81
CA GLY A 447 -5.12 -8.07 -13.26
C GLY A 447 -5.43 -7.41 -14.59
N ASN A 448 -6.68 -7.00 -14.72
CA ASN A 448 -7.18 -6.18 -15.82
C ASN A 448 -6.95 -4.69 -15.48
N SER A 449 -6.98 -3.84 -16.49
CA SER A 449 -6.76 -2.40 -16.31
C SER A 449 -7.93 -1.78 -15.56
N GLY A 450 -7.66 -1.31 -14.34
CA GLY A 450 -8.63 -0.58 -13.52
C GLY A 450 -8.62 0.94 -13.70
N ASP A 451 -9.68 1.54 -13.19
CA ASP A 451 -9.90 2.98 -13.07
C ASP A 451 -9.03 3.60 -11.93
N VAL A 452 -9.41 4.80 -11.48
CA VAL A 452 -8.72 5.49 -10.37
C VAL A 452 -8.88 4.72 -9.05
N TYR A 453 -10.05 4.13 -8.80
CA TYR A 453 -10.32 3.44 -7.54
C TYR A 453 -9.41 2.21 -7.37
N GLU A 454 -9.35 1.34 -8.36
CA GLU A 454 -8.53 0.11 -8.34
C GLU A 454 -7.02 0.40 -8.16
N ARG A 455 -6.57 1.56 -8.67
CA ARG A 455 -5.15 1.98 -8.60
C ARG A 455 -4.76 2.58 -7.27
N TYR A 456 -5.62 3.41 -6.66
CA TYR A 456 -5.24 4.21 -5.50
C TYR A 456 -5.79 3.70 -4.17
N TYR A 457 -6.90 2.95 -4.20
CA TYR A 457 -7.64 2.54 -3.00
C TYR A 457 -7.55 1.05 -2.72
N MET A 458 -7.59 0.20 -3.74
CA MET A 458 -7.44 -1.24 -3.50
C MET A 458 -6.00 -1.56 -3.06
N PRO A 459 -5.78 -2.41 -2.05
CA PRO A 459 -4.44 -2.85 -1.67
C PRO A 459 -3.84 -3.84 -2.68
N ASP A 460 -2.60 -4.29 -2.44
CA ASP A 460 -1.97 -5.41 -3.16
C ASP A 460 -2.46 -6.77 -2.60
N PHE A 461 -2.96 -6.78 -1.38
CA PHE A 461 -3.54 -7.95 -0.73
C PHE A 461 -4.96 -8.18 -1.22
N VAL A 462 -5.24 -9.39 -1.70
CA VAL A 462 -6.59 -9.79 -2.10
C VAL A 462 -7.32 -10.25 -0.84
N ASP A 463 -8.25 -9.44 -0.35
CA ASP A 463 -9.02 -9.66 0.88
C ASP A 463 -10.25 -10.55 0.68
N LYS A 464 -10.33 -11.25 -0.45
CA LYS A 464 -11.40 -12.18 -0.82
C LYS A 464 -10.89 -13.60 -0.84
N ASP A 465 -11.69 -14.52 -0.33
CA ASP A 465 -11.37 -15.93 -0.30
C ASP A 465 -11.47 -16.59 -1.69
N CYS A 466 -10.44 -16.40 -2.52
CA CYS A 466 -10.39 -16.97 -3.87
C CYS A 466 -10.28 -18.51 -3.86
N GLN A 467 -9.68 -19.09 -2.82
CA GLN A 467 -9.65 -20.54 -2.61
C GLN A 467 -11.07 -21.06 -2.38
N GLY A 468 -11.81 -20.45 -1.44
CA GLY A 468 -13.19 -20.82 -1.15
C GLY A 468 -14.12 -20.65 -2.35
N ILE A 469 -13.99 -19.54 -3.07
CA ILE A 469 -14.77 -19.26 -4.29
C ILE A 469 -14.50 -20.30 -5.38
N TYR A 470 -13.24 -20.64 -5.66
CA TYR A 470 -12.93 -21.61 -6.71
C TYR A 470 -13.38 -23.02 -6.35
N LEU A 471 -13.12 -23.45 -5.12
CA LEU A 471 -13.40 -24.81 -4.64
C LEU A 471 -14.86 -25.02 -4.24
N GLY A 472 -15.71 -23.99 -4.30
CA GLY A 472 -17.10 -24.06 -3.86
C GLY A 472 -17.27 -24.32 -2.36
N THR A 473 -16.27 -23.98 -1.54
CA THR A 473 -16.30 -24.19 -0.08
C THR A 473 -16.78 -22.94 0.67
N PRO A 474 -17.27 -23.06 1.91
CA PRO A 474 -17.68 -21.90 2.71
C PRO A 474 -16.55 -20.88 2.84
N ARG A 475 -16.83 -19.64 2.42
CA ARG A 475 -15.87 -18.54 2.42
C ARG A 475 -15.41 -18.20 3.83
N ARG A 476 -14.09 -18.09 4.03
CA ARG A 476 -13.45 -17.67 5.28
C ARG A 476 -12.92 -16.23 5.20
N ASP A 477 -13.72 -15.30 4.67
CA ASP A 477 -13.31 -13.91 4.45
C ASP A 477 -12.81 -13.21 5.74
N ASP A 478 -13.29 -13.60 6.92
CA ASP A 478 -12.77 -13.08 8.20
C ASP A 478 -11.32 -13.52 8.47
N LEU A 479 -10.98 -14.78 8.18
CA LEU A 479 -9.61 -15.28 8.28
C LEU A 479 -8.71 -14.56 7.28
N ILE A 480 -9.16 -14.42 6.02
CA ILE A 480 -8.39 -13.72 4.97
C ILE A 480 -8.15 -12.25 5.37
N ARG A 481 -9.18 -11.55 5.86
CA ARG A 481 -9.03 -10.18 6.37
C ARG A 481 -8.06 -10.11 7.55
N ARG A 482 -8.11 -11.06 8.49
CA ARG A 482 -7.16 -11.14 9.61
C ARG A 482 -5.72 -11.30 9.12
N VAL A 483 -5.50 -12.07 8.06
CA VAL A 483 -4.18 -12.26 7.45
C VAL A 483 -3.65 -10.97 6.84
N GLY A 484 -4.52 -10.19 6.19
CA GLY A 484 -4.18 -8.89 5.58
C GLY A 484 -3.86 -7.76 6.55
N ARG A 485 -4.12 -7.93 7.85
CA ARG A 485 -3.79 -6.94 8.90
C ARG A 485 -2.29 -6.82 9.14
N LEU A 486 -1.90 -5.70 9.74
CA LEU A 486 -0.53 -5.51 10.24
C LEU A 486 -0.22 -6.54 11.35
N ALA A 487 0.96 -7.14 11.29
CA ALA A 487 1.43 -8.06 12.32
C ALA A 487 1.57 -7.34 13.66
N ARG A 488 1.17 -7.99 14.75
CA ARG A 488 1.19 -7.40 16.08
C ARG A 488 1.79 -8.36 17.10
N HIS A 489 2.67 -7.83 17.93
CA HIS A 489 3.22 -8.56 19.05
C HIS A 489 3.21 -7.69 20.32
N GLY A 490 2.68 -8.21 21.43
CA GLY A 490 2.51 -7.48 22.70
C GLY A 490 3.82 -7.06 23.35
N ARG A 491 4.88 -7.88 23.23
CA ARG A 491 6.26 -7.55 23.63
C ARG A 491 7.02 -6.56 22.72
N CYS A 492 6.43 -6.06 21.63
CA CYS A 492 7.12 -5.13 20.75
C CYS A 492 7.51 -3.83 21.50
N PRO A 493 8.76 -3.33 21.36
CA PRO A 493 9.21 -2.11 22.04
C PRO A 493 8.34 -0.90 21.70
N SER A 494 7.89 -0.17 22.73
CA SER A 494 7.06 1.04 22.58
C SER A 494 7.84 2.34 22.82
N CYS A 495 9.04 2.25 23.40
CA CYS A 495 9.94 3.37 23.61
C CYS A 495 11.38 2.86 23.79
N LEU A 496 12.35 3.75 23.59
CA LEU A 496 13.75 3.45 23.86
C LEU A 496 14.02 3.15 25.34
N THR A 497 14.94 2.23 25.60
CA THR A 497 15.45 1.97 26.96
C THR A 497 16.26 3.15 27.47
N ASP A 498 16.57 3.17 28.77
CA ASP A 498 17.34 4.26 29.35
C ASP A 498 18.81 4.22 28.89
N GLU A 499 19.34 3.02 28.58
CA GLU A 499 20.64 2.81 27.95
C GLU A 499 20.68 3.40 26.53
N GLN A 500 19.68 3.07 25.70
CA GLN A 500 19.57 3.61 24.33
C GLN A 500 19.44 5.14 24.31
N LYS A 501 18.71 5.72 25.28
CA LYS A 501 18.64 7.20 25.43
C LYS A 501 19.97 7.80 25.83
N LEU A 502 20.76 7.09 26.64
CA LEU A 502 22.09 7.53 27.05
C LEU A 502 23.07 7.51 25.86
N GLU A 503 23.00 6.48 25.01
CA GLU A 503 23.77 6.39 23.77
C GLU A 503 23.48 7.57 22.84
N ILE A 504 22.20 7.90 22.61
CA ILE A 504 21.82 9.08 21.81
C ILE A 504 22.35 10.37 22.44
N LYS A 505 22.25 10.52 23.76
CA LYS A 505 22.78 11.71 24.44
C LYS A 505 24.28 11.90 24.20
N ASN A 506 25.03 10.80 24.07
CA ASN A 506 26.47 10.78 23.85
C ASN A 506 26.86 10.73 22.35
N HIS A 507 25.88 10.79 21.43
CA HIS A 507 26.15 10.74 19.99
C HIS A 507 27.09 11.89 19.57
N PRO A 508 28.13 11.64 18.75
CA PRO A 508 29.14 12.64 18.40
C PRO A 508 28.56 13.96 17.89
N ASP A 509 27.54 13.89 17.04
CA ASP A 509 26.92 15.10 16.45
C ASP A 509 26.10 15.89 17.47
N ILE A 510 25.48 15.23 18.46
CA ILE A 510 24.79 15.91 19.57
C ILE A 510 25.82 16.60 20.47
N VAL A 511 26.96 15.96 20.72
CA VAL A 511 28.05 16.53 21.52
C VAL A 511 28.64 17.75 20.81
N LYS A 512 28.91 17.67 19.50
CA LYS A 512 29.38 18.79 18.67
C LYS A 512 28.38 19.95 18.67
N ALA A 513 27.10 19.68 18.42
CA ALA A 513 26.06 20.71 18.44
C ALA A 513 25.89 21.35 19.83
N ALA A 514 26.02 20.55 20.90
CA ALA A 514 26.00 21.06 22.27
C ALA A 514 27.21 21.94 22.59
N ALA A 515 28.40 21.62 22.08
CA ALA A 515 29.58 22.46 22.21
C ALA A 515 29.36 23.83 21.55
N LEU A 516 28.85 23.85 20.31
CA LEU A 516 28.53 25.09 19.58
C LEU A 516 27.45 25.94 20.29
N ARG A 517 26.40 25.32 20.83
CA ARG A 517 25.42 26.04 21.66
C ARG A 517 26.09 26.65 22.90
N ASN A 518 26.98 25.90 23.55
CA ASN A 518 27.68 26.37 24.75
C ASN A 518 28.60 27.56 24.44
N THR A 519 29.28 27.60 23.28
CA THR A 519 30.12 28.74 22.89
C THR A 519 29.27 30.00 22.69
N TYR A 520 28.13 29.93 21.99
CA TYR A 520 27.21 31.07 21.89
C TYR A 520 26.70 31.51 23.26
N GLY A 521 26.40 30.58 24.16
CA GLY A 521 25.98 30.89 25.52
C GLY A 521 27.07 31.59 26.36
N GLN A 522 28.34 31.25 26.14
CA GLN A 522 29.49 31.92 26.76
C GLN A 522 29.70 33.33 26.18
N GLU A 523 29.61 33.48 24.86
CA GLU A 523 29.72 34.79 24.19
C GLU A 523 28.62 35.76 24.63
N ILE A 524 27.39 35.28 24.82
CA ILE A 524 26.29 36.09 25.36
C ILE A 524 26.65 36.63 26.76
N LYS A 525 27.23 35.80 27.63
CA LYS A 525 27.67 36.22 28.97
C LYS A 525 28.82 37.22 28.90
N LEU A 526 29.79 37.00 28.00
CA LEU A 526 30.93 37.91 27.80
C LEU A 526 30.50 39.29 27.31
N LYS A 527 29.38 39.39 26.57
CA LYS A 527 28.79 40.66 26.15
C LYS A 527 27.96 41.37 27.25
N GLY A 528 28.03 40.93 28.49
CA GLY A 528 27.43 41.60 29.65
C GLY A 528 25.98 41.20 29.96
N TYR A 529 25.41 40.23 29.24
CA TYR A 529 24.06 39.75 29.54
C TYR A 529 24.06 38.79 30.74
N THR A 530 23.22 39.05 31.73
CA THR A 530 23.10 38.22 32.95
C THR A 530 22.47 36.85 32.69
N THR A 531 21.62 36.72 31.66
CA THR A 531 20.98 35.46 31.25
C THR A 531 20.88 35.37 29.73
N ILE A 532 20.74 34.14 29.19
CA ILE A 532 20.53 33.94 27.74
C ILE A 532 19.28 34.67 27.25
N LYS A 533 18.20 34.67 28.05
CA LYS A 533 16.95 35.38 27.72
C LYS A 533 17.13 36.90 27.65
N ALA A 534 18.04 37.48 28.43
CA ALA A 534 18.31 38.92 28.39
C ALA A 534 18.91 39.38 27.04
N ALA A 535 19.48 38.45 26.26
CA ALA A 535 20.01 38.72 24.92
C ALA A 535 18.97 38.57 23.80
N GLN A 536 17.68 38.40 24.12
CA GLN A 536 16.61 38.24 23.15
C GLN A 536 16.58 39.44 22.16
N GLY A 537 16.49 39.14 20.86
CA GLY A 537 16.59 40.13 19.78
C GLY A 537 18.00 40.36 19.23
N THR A 538 19.03 39.73 19.82
CA THR A 538 20.40 39.76 19.27
C THR A 538 20.68 38.60 18.33
N LYS A 539 21.63 38.78 17.40
CA LYS A 539 22.09 37.71 16.50
C LYS A 539 22.61 36.47 17.25
N LEU A 540 23.32 36.67 18.37
CA LEU A 540 23.84 35.56 19.19
C LEU A 540 22.74 34.76 19.89
N PHE A 541 21.65 35.42 20.29
CA PHE A 541 20.50 34.73 20.85
C PHE A 541 19.81 33.87 19.80
N GLU A 542 19.60 34.37 18.58
CA GLU A 542 19.04 33.57 17.50
C GLU A 542 19.96 32.39 17.13
N GLN A 543 21.28 32.59 17.06
CA GLN A 543 22.25 31.50 16.84
C GLN A 543 22.24 30.46 17.97
N HIS A 544 22.15 30.87 19.23
CA HIS A 544 22.02 29.96 20.36
C HIS A 544 20.68 29.19 20.31
N LYS A 545 19.58 29.86 19.95
CA LYS A 545 18.25 29.28 19.81
C LYS A 545 18.21 28.27 18.66
N GLU A 546 18.77 28.61 17.50
CA GLU A 546 18.94 27.71 16.36
C GLU A 546 19.80 26.49 16.74
N ALA A 547 20.93 26.69 17.41
CA ALA A 547 21.76 25.58 17.88
C ALA A 547 21.00 24.66 18.86
N GLN A 548 20.18 25.21 19.75
CA GLN A 548 19.34 24.43 20.64
C GLN A 548 18.20 23.70 19.90
N ALA A 549 17.60 24.33 18.89
CA ALA A 549 16.62 23.69 18.02
C ALA A 549 17.25 22.54 17.23
N ASN A 550 18.45 22.74 16.68
CA ASN A 550 19.22 21.71 15.98
C ASN A 550 19.53 20.50 16.88
N ILE A 551 19.91 20.72 18.14
CA ILE A 551 20.10 19.62 19.11
C ILE A 551 18.80 18.85 19.34
N ASN A 552 17.67 19.56 19.49
CA ASN A 552 16.38 18.92 19.73
C ASN A 552 15.91 18.11 18.51
N ASN A 553 16.06 18.68 17.31
CA ASN A 553 15.75 18.04 16.04
C ASN A 553 16.60 16.78 15.84
N LEU A 554 17.92 16.89 16.04
CA LEU A 554 18.84 15.76 15.90
C LEU A 554 18.55 14.65 16.92
N ARG A 555 18.25 15.01 18.17
CA ARG A 555 17.84 14.03 19.20
C ARG A 555 16.56 13.30 18.81
N ARG A 556 15.56 14.03 18.29
CA ARG A 556 14.30 13.45 17.81
C ARG A 556 14.56 12.49 16.66
N GLN A 557 15.27 12.94 15.63
CA GLN A 557 15.62 12.12 14.45
C GLN A 557 16.37 10.84 14.84
N LEU A 558 17.40 10.93 15.68
CA LEU A 558 18.15 9.76 16.14
C LEU A 558 17.30 8.83 17.00
N SER A 559 16.41 9.38 17.83
CA SER A 559 15.50 8.58 18.66
C SER A 559 14.48 7.82 17.82
N ASP A 560 13.87 8.51 16.86
CA ASP A 560 12.87 7.94 15.96
C ASP A 560 13.52 6.86 15.08
N ALA A 561 14.71 7.13 14.54
CA ALA A 561 15.47 6.16 13.74
C ALA A 561 15.87 4.92 14.53
N LEU A 562 16.38 5.09 15.77
CA LEU A 562 16.77 3.96 16.61
C LEU A 562 15.55 3.14 17.06
N LEU A 563 14.44 3.79 17.40
CA LEU A 563 13.21 3.11 17.78
C LEU A 563 12.65 2.32 16.60
N GLU A 564 12.61 2.92 15.40
CA GLU A 564 12.17 2.24 14.18
C GLU A 564 13.06 1.03 13.86
N LYS A 565 14.40 1.17 13.99
CA LYS A 565 15.35 0.07 13.83
C LYS A 565 15.08 -1.06 14.84
N THR A 566 14.92 -0.72 16.12
CA THR A 566 14.68 -1.69 17.18
C THR A 566 13.36 -2.46 16.97
N ILE A 567 12.29 -1.76 16.55
CA ILE A 567 11.00 -2.38 16.22
C ILE A 567 11.14 -3.33 15.02
N LYS A 568 11.86 -2.91 13.97
CA LYS A 568 12.10 -3.75 12.79
C LYS A 568 12.86 -5.03 13.15
N GLU A 569 13.97 -4.90 13.88
CA GLU A 569 14.79 -6.04 14.33
C GLU A 569 13.98 -7.00 15.22
N PHE A 570 13.16 -6.45 16.13
CA PHE A 570 12.25 -7.26 16.94
C PHE A 570 11.30 -8.09 16.08
N HIS A 571 10.63 -7.49 15.10
CA HIS A 571 9.70 -8.21 14.24
C HIS A 571 10.36 -9.22 13.30
N ILE A 572 11.63 -9.02 12.93
CA ILE A 572 12.42 -9.99 12.15
C ILE A 572 12.72 -11.24 12.98
N ASN A 573 13.09 -11.07 14.25
CA ASN A 573 13.64 -12.17 15.05
C ASN A 573 12.61 -12.88 15.92
N VAL A 574 11.58 -12.16 16.41
CA VAL A 574 10.68 -12.65 17.47
C VAL A 574 10.02 -13.99 17.12
N HIS A 575 9.62 -14.19 15.87
CA HIS A 575 8.97 -15.42 15.45
C HIS A 575 9.94 -16.60 15.37
N THR A 576 11.15 -16.38 14.84
CA THR A 576 12.19 -17.41 14.78
C THR A 576 12.61 -17.84 16.19
N GLU A 577 12.79 -16.88 17.10
CA GLU A 577 13.11 -17.13 18.50
C GLU A 577 11.98 -17.84 19.24
N GLU A 578 10.73 -17.47 18.98
CA GLU A 578 9.54 -18.13 19.53
C GLU A 578 9.48 -19.60 19.13
N VAL A 579 9.64 -19.89 17.85
CA VAL A 579 9.64 -21.26 17.34
C VAL A 579 10.81 -22.06 17.95
N ASN A 580 12.02 -21.51 17.98
CA ASN A 580 13.18 -22.20 18.58
C ASN A 580 12.94 -22.55 20.06
N ARG A 581 12.34 -21.64 20.83
CA ARG A 581 12.00 -21.86 22.24
C ARG A 581 10.98 -22.98 22.41
N GLN A 582 9.93 -23.03 21.60
CA GLN A 582 8.94 -24.11 21.64
C GLN A 582 9.51 -25.45 21.17
N MET A 583 10.40 -25.44 20.18
CA MET A 583 11.12 -26.65 19.72
C MET A 583 12.06 -27.22 20.79
N GLN A 584 12.47 -26.41 21.78
CA GLN A 584 13.20 -26.85 22.98
C GLN A 584 12.27 -27.33 24.12
N GLY A 585 10.96 -27.40 23.88
CA GLY A 585 9.96 -27.81 24.87
C GLY A 585 9.47 -26.69 25.79
N ILE A 586 9.85 -25.44 25.53
CA ILE A 586 9.44 -24.28 26.33
C ILE A 586 8.24 -23.63 25.65
N PHE A 587 7.04 -24.03 26.06
CA PHE A 587 5.79 -23.51 25.51
C PHE A 587 5.38 -22.20 26.18
N PRO A 588 4.63 -21.31 25.49
CA PRO A 588 4.01 -20.15 26.11
C PRO A 588 3.13 -20.61 27.26
N ALA A 589 3.32 -20.05 28.45
CA ALA A 589 2.39 -20.27 29.55
C ALA A 589 0.99 -19.79 29.13
N ASP A 590 -0.05 -20.51 29.56
CA ASP A 590 -1.41 -19.98 29.53
C ASP A 590 -1.38 -18.65 30.29
N ALA A 591 -1.44 -17.55 29.55
CA ALA A 591 -1.32 -16.24 30.16
C ALA A 591 -2.50 -16.04 31.11
N LEU A 592 -2.24 -16.21 32.41
CA LEU A 592 -2.91 -15.43 33.45
C LEU A 592 -2.95 -14.00 32.90
N THR A 593 -4.17 -13.50 32.73
CA THR A 593 -4.49 -12.12 32.37
C THR A 593 -3.41 -11.20 32.92
N SER A 594 -2.79 -10.37 32.06
CA SER A 594 -1.82 -9.38 32.52
C SER A 594 -2.37 -8.73 33.78
N PRO A 595 -1.59 -8.66 34.89
CA PRO A 595 -2.12 -8.25 36.18
C PRO A 595 -2.90 -6.95 36.02
N PRO A 596 -4.11 -6.86 36.59
CA PRO A 596 -4.98 -5.71 36.37
C PRO A 596 -4.21 -4.44 36.69
N LYS A 597 -4.07 -3.57 35.68
CA LYS A 597 -3.38 -2.30 35.86
C LYS A 597 -4.11 -1.49 36.93
N LYS A 598 -3.35 -0.96 37.88
CA LYS A 598 -3.85 0.04 38.83
C LYS A 598 -3.92 1.37 38.10
N TYR A 599 -5.12 1.95 38.03
CA TYR A 599 -5.37 3.29 37.49
C TYR A 599 -5.38 4.29 38.65
N GLU A 600 -4.88 5.52 38.42
CA GLU A 600 -4.97 6.60 39.41
C GLU A 600 -6.43 6.99 39.66
N LEU A 601 -7.21 7.10 38.57
CA LEU A 601 -8.62 7.46 38.61
C LEU A 601 -9.52 6.22 38.67
N LYS A 602 -10.48 6.24 39.61
CA LYS A 602 -11.47 5.16 39.78
C LYS A 602 -12.43 5.07 38.60
N GLU A 603 -12.76 6.22 38.01
CA GLU A 603 -13.62 6.35 36.83
C GLU A 603 -13.00 5.63 35.63
N ARG A 604 -11.69 5.78 35.43
CA ARG A 604 -10.96 5.06 34.39
C ARG A 604 -10.96 3.56 34.63
N ALA A 605 -10.77 3.13 35.87
CA ALA A 605 -10.85 1.72 36.24
C ALA A 605 -12.24 1.13 35.97
N ALA A 606 -13.30 1.87 36.31
CA ALA A 606 -14.69 1.48 36.05
C ALA A 606 -14.97 1.35 34.54
N ILE A 607 -14.57 2.34 33.73
CA ILE A 607 -14.67 2.31 32.27
C ILE A 607 -13.99 1.06 31.70
N VAL A 608 -12.75 0.79 32.09
CA VAL A 608 -12.01 -0.38 31.59
C VAL A 608 -12.69 -1.70 32.00
N LYS A 609 -13.21 -1.77 33.22
CA LYS A 609 -13.96 -2.94 33.69
C LYS A 609 -15.19 -3.19 32.80
N MET A 610 -15.99 -2.16 32.55
CA MET A 610 -17.20 -2.26 31.72
C MET A 610 -16.88 -2.59 30.25
N LEU A 611 -15.85 -1.97 29.68
CA LEU A 611 -15.38 -2.30 28.31
C LEU A 611 -14.87 -3.74 28.17
N GLY A 612 -14.50 -4.40 29.27
CA GLY A 612 -14.04 -5.78 29.30
C GLY A 612 -15.16 -6.81 29.50
N MET A 613 -16.42 -6.39 29.70
CA MET A 613 -17.55 -7.28 29.93
C MET A 613 -18.15 -7.78 28.61
N SER A 614 -18.55 -9.05 28.57
CA SER A 614 -19.43 -9.59 27.52
C SER A 614 -20.84 -9.10 27.79
N LEU A 615 -21.49 -8.47 26.80
CA LEU A 615 -22.89 -8.07 26.90
C LEU A 615 -23.85 -9.15 26.35
N ASN A 616 -23.32 -10.20 25.70
CA ASN A 616 -24.14 -11.23 25.05
C ASN A 616 -24.91 -12.13 26.04
N ASP A 617 -24.44 -12.16 27.28
CA ASP A 617 -24.99 -13.01 28.34
C ASP A 617 -25.94 -12.24 29.28
N LEU A 618 -26.20 -10.97 28.96
CA LEU A 618 -27.06 -10.06 29.74
C LEU A 618 -28.41 -9.88 29.06
N ASP A 619 -29.46 -9.71 29.86
CA ASP A 619 -30.75 -9.25 29.34
C ASP A 619 -30.74 -7.76 28.97
N GLU A 620 -31.79 -7.30 28.30
CA GLU A 620 -31.86 -5.94 27.76
C GLU A 620 -31.79 -4.85 28.86
N ASP A 621 -32.42 -5.07 30.02
CA ASP A 621 -32.40 -4.13 31.13
C ASP A 621 -31.02 -4.08 31.80
N GLN A 622 -30.36 -5.23 31.95
CA GLN A 622 -28.97 -5.31 32.42
C GLN A 622 -28.00 -4.61 31.47
N VAL A 623 -28.17 -4.76 30.15
CA VAL A 623 -27.37 -4.03 29.16
C VAL A 623 -27.55 -2.51 29.32
N ILE A 624 -28.77 -2.04 29.60
CA ILE A 624 -29.06 -0.62 29.82
C ILE A 624 -28.38 -0.11 31.09
N GLU A 625 -28.47 -0.83 32.20
CA GLU A 625 -27.78 -0.46 33.45
C GLU A 625 -26.27 -0.35 33.25
N VAL A 626 -25.66 -1.29 32.51
CA VAL A 626 -24.24 -1.20 32.15
C VAL A 626 -23.95 0.02 31.27
N ARG A 627 -24.82 0.35 30.31
CA ARG A 627 -24.68 1.55 29.48
C ARG A 627 -24.81 2.85 30.27
N ILE A 628 -25.75 2.93 31.22
CA ILE A 628 -25.92 4.08 32.12
C ILE A 628 -24.64 4.28 32.93
N ALA A 629 -24.17 3.24 33.62
CA ALA A 629 -22.95 3.30 34.41
C ALA A 629 -21.71 3.68 33.57
N PHE A 630 -21.66 3.20 32.33
CA PHE A 630 -20.59 3.53 31.38
C PHE A 630 -20.61 5.01 30.98
N VAL A 631 -21.77 5.55 30.59
CA VAL A 631 -21.95 6.96 30.22
C VAL A 631 -21.68 7.86 31.42
N ASP A 632 -22.16 7.53 32.61
CA ASP A 632 -21.90 8.28 33.84
C ASP A 632 -20.41 8.34 34.16
N SER A 633 -19.72 7.20 34.02
CA SER A 633 -18.27 7.15 34.22
C SER A 633 -17.50 7.98 33.19
N LEU A 634 -17.95 7.99 31.93
CA LEU A 634 -17.39 8.86 30.87
C LEU A 634 -17.66 10.35 31.13
N ALA A 635 -18.84 10.69 31.64
CA ALA A 635 -19.18 12.06 32.01
C ALA A 635 -18.30 12.55 33.17
N LEU A 636 -18.14 11.71 34.20
CA LEU A 636 -17.28 12.02 35.35
C LEU A 636 -15.82 12.19 34.93
N ILE A 637 -15.27 11.28 34.14
CA ILE A 637 -13.85 11.34 33.74
C ILE A 637 -13.54 12.57 32.87
N CYS A 638 -14.51 13.11 32.14
CA CYS A 638 -14.31 14.35 31.36
C CYS A 638 -13.87 15.53 32.23
N ASN A 639 -14.25 15.53 33.51
CA ASN A 639 -13.91 16.59 34.46
C ASN A 639 -12.78 16.18 35.41
N ARG A 640 -11.91 15.23 35.02
CA ARG A 640 -10.76 14.76 35.83
C ARG A 640 -9.41 15.07 35.20
N GLN A 641 -8.37 15.15 36.03
CA GLN A 641 -6.97 15.32 35.65
C GLN A 641 -6.08 14.29 36.36
N GLU A 642 -5.31 13.53 35.59
CA GLU A 642 -4.23 12.67 36.10
C GLU A 642 -2.96 13.50 36.41
N CYS A 643 -2.13 13.03 37.34
CA CYS A 643 -0.93 13.77 37.73
C CYS A 643 0.17 13.71 36.64
N PRO A 644 0.75 14.84 36.17
CA PRO A 644 1.70 14.86 35.05
C PRO A 644 3.03 14.10 35.28
N ARG A 645 3.33 13.67 36.52
CA ARG A 645 4.53 12.88 36.82
C ARG A 645 4.14 11.42 36.98
N LYS A 646 4.75 10.56 36.15
CA LYS A 646 4.70 9.09 36.23
C LYS A 646 4.57 8.65 37.69
N TYR A 647 3.42 8.08 38.05
CA TYR A 647 3.25 7.33 39.29
C TYR A 647 4.30 6.22 39.29
N LYS A 648 5.45 6.47 39.93
CA LYS A 648 6.33 5.41 40.37
C LYS A 648 5.58 4.82 41.55
N GLY A 649 5.09 3.58 41.40
CA GLY A 649 4.46 2.87 42.52
C GLY A 649 5.36 2.88 43.76
N PRO A 650 4.82 2.51 44.93
CA PRO A 650 5.61 2.43 46.16
C PRO A 650 6.88 1.62 45.84
N LYS A 651 8.06 2.18 46.12
CA LYS A 651 9.28 1.38 46.12
C LYS A 651 9.00 0.25 47.09
N LEU A 652 9.02 -1.00 46.61
CA LEU A 652 9.23 -2.15 47.48
C LEU A 652 10.42 -1.80 48.36
N GLU A 653 10.20 -1.76 49.67
CA GLU A 653 11.28 -1.67 50.64
C GLU A 653 12.32 -2.69 50.22
N LYS A 654 13.54 -2.21 49.97
CA LYS A 654 14.67 -3.11 49.86
C LYS A 654 14.74 -3.83 51.21
N GLN A 655 14.33 -5.09 51.24
CA GLN A 655 14.78 -6.01 52.27
C GLN A 655 16.30 -5.91 52.26
N GLN A 656 16.85 -5.27 53.29
CA GLN A 656 18.28 -5.28 53.52
C GLN A 656 18.68 -6.74 53.74
N PRO A 657 19.74 -7.23 53.11
CA PRO A 657 20.25 -8.56 53.40
C PRO A 657 20.71 -8.59 54.85
N GLU A 658 20.23 -9.56 55.62
CA GLU A 658 20.81 -9.90 56.90
C GLU A 658 22.26 -10.32 56.67
N HIS A 659 23.20 -9.51 57.17
CA HIS A 659 24.57 -9.93 57.37
C HIS A 659 24.96 -9.63 58.81
N HIS A 660 25.06 -10.70 59.59
CA HIS A 660 25.83 -10.77 60.82
C HIS A 660 27.26 -10.25 60.60
N SER A 661 27.73 -9.36 61.48
CA SER A 661 28.85 -9.68 62.37
C SER A 661 29.18 -8.51 63.28
N ASP A 662 29.26 -8.83 64.57
CA ASP A 662 29.72 -8.01 65.67
C ASP A 662 31.11 -7.41 65.45
N VAL A 663 31.25 -6.08 65.55
CA VAL A 663 32.44 -5.43 66.12
C VAL A 663 32.02 -4.13 66.82
N GLN A 664 31.91 -4.24 68.15
CA GLN A 664 32.36 -3.29 69.18
C GLN A 664 32.17 -1.78 68.94
N ASN A 665 31.24 -1.25 69.73
CA ASN A 665 31.35 0.04 70.42
C ASN A 665 32.78 0.38 70.81
N LEU A 666 33.19 1.64 70.60
CA LEU A 666 33.96 2.44 71.56
C LEU A 666 34.18 3.85 70.98
N TYR A 667 33.48 4.83 71.55
CA TYR A 667 34.02 6.12 72.03
C TYR A 667 32.93 7.23 72.01
N LYS A 668 32.46 7.50 73.24
CA LYS A 668 32.21 8.81 73.85
C LYS A 668 31.12 9.71 73.23
N ASN A 669 29.97 9.66 73.91
CA ASN A 669 29.33 10.81 74.57
C ASN A 669 29.87 12.21 74.22
N GLU A 670 29.12 12.93 73.39
CA GLU A 670 28.83 14.35 73.63
C GLU A 670 27.34 14.59 73.38
N LYS A 671 26.66 15.12 74.39
CA LYS A 671 25.28 15.61 74.31
C LYS A 671 25.24 16.79 73.34
N ILE A 672 24.80 16.55 72.11
CA ILE A 672 24.16 17.61 71.32
C ILE A 672 22.69 17.58 71.65
N VAL A 673 22.22 18.69 72.20
CA VAL A 673 20.84 19.02 72.53
C VAL A 673 19.89 18.48 71.46
N SER A 674 18.90 17.72 71.89
CA SER A 674 17.74 17.34 71.09
C SER A 674 17.09 18.61 70.54
N VAL A 675 17.39 18.95 69.29
CA VAL A 675 16.49 19.79 68.51
C VAL A 675 15.25 18.92 68.31
N GLN A 676 14.21 19.21 69.10
CA GLN A 676 12.85 18.80 68.77
C GLN A 676 12.66 19.10 67.28
N GLN A 677 12.55 18.07 66.45
CA GLN A 677 12.02 18.23 65.11
C GLN A 677 10.58 18.67 65.28
N ILE A 678 10.39 19.99 65.32
CA ILE A 678 9.11 20.62 65.07
C ILE A 678 8.70 20.10 63.69
N GLN A 679 7.71 19.21 63.65
CA GLN A 679 6.98 18.88 62.43
C GLN A 679 6.36 20.18 61.94
N GLY A 680 7.08 20.88 61.05
CA GLY A 680 6.49 21.95 60.27
C GLY A 680 5.34 21.38 59.43
N PRO A 681 4.32 22.20 59.12
CA PRO A 681 3.16 21.73 58.37
C PRO A 681 3.59 21.10 57.04
N ASP A 682 2.97 19.97 56.68
CA ASP A 682 3.16 19.33 55.38
C ASP A 682 2.99 20.39 54.28
N LEU A 683 4.06 20.63 53.52
CA LEU A 683 4.07 21.59 52.41
C LEU A 683 3.14 21.08 51.30
N THR A 684 1.84 21.34 51.45
CA THR A 684 0.78 20.93 50.52
C THR A 684 0.23 22.16 49.80
N CYS A 685 -0.46 21.95 48.67
CA CYS A 685 -1.06 23.04 47.90
C CYS A 685 -2.57 23.05 48.11
N ASP A 686 -3.07 24.07 48.80
CA ASP A 686 -4.50 24.19 49.11
C ASP A 686 -5.35 24.34 47.85
N LEU A 687 -4.81 24.98 46.79
CA LEU A 687 -5.46 25.05 45.47
C LEU A 687 -5.61 23.67 44.82
N CYS A 688 -4.65 22.75 45.01
CA CYS A 688 -4.78 21.39 44.50
C CYS A 688 -5.74 20.55 45.35
N LYS A 689 -5.77 20.75 46.67
CA LYS A 689 -6.75 20.09 47.55
C LYS A 689 -8.19 20.52 47.23
N SER A 690 -8.38 21.80 46.92
CA SER A 690 -9.66 22.40 46.53
C SER A 690 -10.03 22.25 45.05
N ASP A 691 -9.11 21.82 44.17
CA ASP A 691 -9.39 21.52 42.75
C ASP A 691 -10.26 20.26 42.65
N GLU A 692 -11.56 20.41 42.40
CA GLU A 692 -12.51 19.29 42.26
C GLU A 692 -12.16 18.36 41.10
N GLU A 693 -11.43 18.85 40.09
CA GLU A 693 -10.99 18.07 38.94
C GLU A 693 -9.69 17.27 39.19
N ALA A 694 -8.96 17.57 40.27
CA ALA A 694 -7.67 16.95 40.57
C ALA A 694 -7.81 15.51 41.09
N GLY A 695 -7.05 14.57 40.51
CA GLY A 695 -6.92 13.20 41.02
C GLY A 695 -6.25 13.14 42.41
N PRO A 696 -6.42 12.02 43.16
CA PRO A 696 -5.93 11.88 44.53
C PRO A 696 -4.42 12.16 44.69
N ALA A 697 -3.60 11.71 43.74
CA ALA A 697 -2.16 11.93 43.78
C ALA A 697 -1.74 13.40 43.59
N LYS A 698 -2.60 14.23 42.99
CA LYS A 698 -2.40 15.69 42.87
C LYS A 698 -2.90 16.41 44.12
N LYS A 699 -4.00 15.97 44.73
CA LYS A 699 -4.56 16.53 45.97
C LYS A 699 -3.66 16.29 47.18
N ASP A 700 -3.13 15.09 47.31
CA ASP A 700 -2.40 14.65 48.51
C ASP A 700 -0.89 14.83 48.38
N LYS A 701 -0.45 15.66 47.43
CA LYS A 701 0.97 15.84 47.13
C LYS A 701 1.67 16.71 48.17
N VAL A 702 2.61 16.11 48.89
CA VAL A 702 3.53 16.82 49.79
C VAL A 702 4.80 17.24 49.04
N PHE A 703 5.09 18.54 49.03
CA PHE A 703 6.25 19.14 48.39
C PHE A 703 7.46 19.12 49.32
N LYS A 704 8.62 18.71 48.80
CA LYS A 704 9.83 18.61 49.63
C LYS A 704 10.46 19.95 50.02
N ARG A 705 10.11 21.05 49.32
CA ARG A 705 10.67 22.39 49.53
C ARG A 705 9.68 23.50 49.17
N ILE A 706 9.77 24.62 49.86
CA ILE A 706 8.88 25.78 49.70
C ILE A 706 9.03 26.49 48.34
N ASP A 707 10.22 26.47 47.74
CA ASP A 707 10.48 27.07 46.43
C ASP A 707 9.82 26.26 45.29
N ILE A 708 9.70 24.94 45.46
CA ILE A 708 8.99 24.05 44.53
C ILE A 708 7.48 24.27 44.68
N LEU A 709 6.98 24.45 45.91
CA LEU A 709 5.57 24.81 46.15
C LEU A 709 5.23 26.19 45.55
N ARG A 710 6.12 27.20 45.65
CA ARG A 710 5.92 28.50 44.97
C ARG A 710 5.86 28.37 43.45
N LYS A 711 6.79 27.63 42.83
CA LYS A 711 6.76 27.38 41.38
C LYS A 711 5.49 26.64 40.95
N HIS A 712 5.00 25.71 41.79
CA HIS A 712 3.73 25.03 41.57
C HIS A 712 2.53 25.98 41.67
N HIS A 713 2.48 26.84 42.68
CA HIS A 713 1.44 27.87 42.83
C HIS A 713 1.33 28.79 41.60
N VAL A 714 2.46 29.23 41.03
CA VAL A 714 2.48 30.07 39.81
C VAL A 714 1.90 29.34 38.60
N VAL A 715 2.09 28.02 38.50
CA VAL A 715 1.56 27.20 37.40
C VAL A 715 0.06 26.91 37.57
N VAL A 716 -0.43 26.78 38.81
CA VAL A 716 -1.86 26.49 39.10
C VAL A 716 -2.76 27.73 38.94
N MET A 717 -2.21 28.94 39.09
CA MET A 717 -2.92 30.23 38.96
C MET A 717 -3.17 30.70 37.51
N ALA A 718 -2.79 29.94 36.49
CA ALA A 718 -3.03 30.32 35.09
C ALA A 718 -4.53 30.22 34.72
N PRO A 719 -5.14 31.24 34.07
CA PRO A 719 -6.59 31.34 33.91
C PRO A 719 -7.18 30.22 33.06
N ARG A 720 -8.15 29.49 33.62
CA ARG A 720 -9.00 28.53 32.89
C ARG A 720 -10.26 29.25 32.41
N ARG A 721 -10.45 29.37 31.10
CA ARG A 721 -11.64 29.99 30.50
C ARG A 721 -12.63 28.89 30.10
N ASN A 722 -13.71 28.75 30.85
CA ASN A 722 -14.91 28.05 30.40
C ASN A 722 -15.87 29.09 29.82
N ALA A 723 -16.12 29.04 28.51
CA ALA A 723 -17.13 29.88 27.88
C ALA A 723 -18.52 29.21 28.02
N PRO A 724 -19.55 29.91 28.51
CA PRO A 724 -20.90 29.38 28.56
C PRO A 724 -21.53 29.33 27.15
N VAL A 725 -22.36 28.32 26.92
CA VAL A 725 -23.09 28.13 25.66
C VAL A 725 -24.28 29.08 25.59
N ASP A 726 -24.38 29.83 24.48
CA ASP A 726 -25.44 30.81 24.20
C ASP A 726 -26.82 30.13 23.98
N PRO A 727 -27.86 30.47 24.76
CA PRO A 727 -29.23 30.00 24.59
C PRO A 727 -29.87 30.31 23.21
N GLN A 728 -29.32 31.25 22.43
CA GLN A 728 -29.80 31.51 21.07
C GLN A 728 -29.46 30.40 20.06
N LEU A 729 -28.51 29.52 20.38
CA LEU A 729 -28.12 28.38 19.54
C LEU A 729 -29.28 27.37 19.41
N LEU A 730 -30.07 27.19 20.47
CA LEU A 730 -31.23 26.28 20.53
C LEU A 730 -32.40 26.75 19.65
N ARG A 731 -32.60 28.07 19.47
CA ARG A 731 -33.66 28.59 18.59
C ARG A 731 -33.31 28.51 17.10
N ARG A 732 -32.02 28.49 16.74
CA ARG A 732 -31.57 28.37 15.34
C ARG A 732 -31.66 26.94 14.80
N LEU A 733 -31.61 25.94 15.68
CA LEU A 733 -31.74 24.51 15.35
C LEU A 733 -33.14 24.16 14.77
N HIS A 734 -34.18 24.89 15.14
CA HIS A 734 -35.54 24.65 14.64
C HIS A 734 -35.79 25.18 13.21
N ASN A 735 -35.07 26.21 12.76
CA ASN A 735 -35.38 26.94 11.52
C ASN A 735 -34.61 26.46 10.27
N ARG A 736 -33.73 25.45 10.37
CA ARG A 736 -32.94 24.94 9.23
C ARG A 736 -33.42 23.60 8.67
N VAL A 737 -34.45 22.99 9.26
CA VAL A 737 -35.03 21.71 8.80
C VAL A 737 -35.97 21.89 7.59
N GLU A 738 -36.42 23.11 7.29
CA GLU A 738 -37.28 23.39 6.13
C GLU A 738 -36.53 23.90 4.89
N ARG A 739 -35.60 23.12 4.31
CA ARG A 739 -35.18 23.35 2.91
C ARG A 739 -34.90 22.06 2.16
N ARG A 740 -35.98 21.38 1.76
CA ARG A 740 -36.00 20.54 0.56
C ARG A 740 -37.22 20.91 -0.28
N GLN A 741 -37.22 22.11 -0.86
CA GLN A 741 -38.12 22.38 -1.97
C GLN A 741 -37.45 21.92 -3.28
N PRO A 742 -38.15 21.16 -4.14
CA PRO A 742 -37.67 20.85 -5.48
C PRO A 742 -37.45 22.15 -6.26
N LYS A 743 -36.30 22.26 -6.94
CA LYS A 743 -35.99 23.44 -7.76
C LYS A 743 -37.13 23.69 -8.75
N PRO A 744 -37.74 24.89 -8.78
CA PRO A 744 -38.74 25.21 -9.79
C PRO A 744 -38.10 25.11 -11.19
N LYS A 745 -38.80 24.46 -12.12
CA LYS A 745 -38.37 24.35 -13.52
C LYS A 745 -38.33 25.77 -14.12
N THR A 746 -37.15 26.37 -14.21
CA THR A 746 -36.94 27.65 -14.90
C THR A 746 -37.32 27.51 -16.38
N LYS A 747 -38.42 28.13 -16.80
CA LYS A 747 -38.72 28.37 -18.22
C LYS A 747 -37.68 29.35 -18.76
N ARG A 748 -36.86 28.91 -19.72
CA ARG A 748 -35.87 29.76 -20.40
C ARG A 748 -36.54 30.46 -21.58
N PRO A 749 -36.26 31.74 -21.84
CA PRO A 749 -36.85 32.45 -22.95
C PRO A 749 -36.41 31.86 -24.31
N PRO A 750 -37.24 31.97 -25.36
CA PRO A 750 -36.84 31.65 -26.73
C PRO A 750 -35.56 32.44 -27.09
N GLY A 751 -34.58 31.77 -27.69
CA GLY A 751 -33.29 32.39 -28.02
C GLY A 751 -32.21 32.32 -26.93
N TYR A 752 -32.51 31.90 -25.70
CA TYR A 752 -31.50 31.73 -24.63
C TYR A 752 -30.34 30.82 -25.05
N TYR A 753 -30.64 29.66 -25.63
CA TYR A 753 -29.61 28.73 -26.11
C TYR A 753 -28.88 29.23 -27.35
N GLN A 754 -29.54 30.04 -28.18
CA GLN A 754 -28.90 30.71 -29.32
C GLN A 754 -27.87 31.75 -28.82
N SER A 755 -28.26 32.56 -27.83
CA SER A 755 -27.38 33.55 -27.21
C SER A 755 -26.21 32.92 -26.44
N LEU A 756 -26.40 31.73 -25.85
CA LEU A 756 -25.31 30.95 -25.26
C LEU A 756 -24.34 30.42 -26.31
N LYS A 757 -24.83 29.92 -27.45
CA LYS A 757 -23.98 29.52 -28.58
C LYS A 757 -23.18 30.71 -29.09
N THR A 758 -23.84 31.81 -29.45
CA THR A 758 -23.16 33.04 -29.92
C THR A 758 -22.12 33.55 -28.93
N LYS A 759 -22.39 33.48 -27.62
CA LYS A 759 -21.46 33.89 -26.56
C LYS A 759 -20.28 32.94 -26.38
N HIS A 760 -20.45 31.63 -26.54
CA HIS A 760 -19.41 30.64 -26.28
C HIS A 760 -18.68 30.13 -27.54
N ASP A 761 -19.21 30.45 -28.73
CA ASP A 761 -18.54 30.28 -30.02
C ASP A 761 -17.52 31.41 -30.29
N ASP A 762 -17.58 32.51 -29.52
CA ASP A 762 -16.54 33.54 -29.48
C ASP A 762 -15.26 32.99 -28.82
N PRO A 763 -14.13 32.88 -29.55
CA PRO A 763 -12.86 32.35 -29.04
C PRO A 763 -12.30 33.11 -27.83
N THR A 764 -12.76 34.35 -27.60
CA THR A 764 -12.31 35.20 -26.48
C THR A 764 -13.10 34.95 -25.19
N THR A 765 -14.25 34.27 -25.26
CA THR A 765 -15.14 34.04 -24.12
C THR A 765 -14.85 32.70 -23.44
N VAL A 766 -13.64 32.58 -22.87
CA VAL A 766 -13.22 31.36 -22.16
C VAL A 766 -13.85 31.28 -20.76
N ILE A 767 -14.52 30.17 -20.46
CA ILE A 767 -15.02 29.89 -19.11
C ILE A 767 -13.82 29.63 -18.17
N LYS A 768 -13.49 30.62 -17.34
CA LYS A 768 -12.43 30.46 -16.33
C LYS A 768 -12.86 29.47 -15.26
N ASN A 769 -11.99 28.51 -14.95
CA ASN A 769 -12.20 27.61 -13.82
C ASN A 769 -12.07 28.38 -12.50
N GLN A 770 -13.11 28.34 -11.67
CA GLN A 770 -12.99 28.76 -10.27
C GLN A 770 -12.30 27.63 -9.49
N TYR A 771 -11.06 27.83 -9.06
CA TYR A 771 -10.33 26.84 -8.26
C TYR A 771 -10.66 26.98 -6.76
N ALA A 772 -10.53 25.88 -6.00
CA ALA A 772 -10.67 25.92 -4.55
C ALA A 772 -9.41 26.56 -3.91
N PRO A 773 -9.47 27.15 -2.70
CA PRO A 773 -8.32 27.78 -2.05
C PRO A 773 -7.08 26.87 -1.96
N GLU A 774 -7.26 25.58 -1.64
CA GLU A 774 -6.15 24.62 -1.60
C GLU A 774 -5.57 24.38 -3.00
N THR A 775 -6.41 24.44 -4.04
CA THR A 775 -5.96 24.29 -5.42
C THR A 775 -5.16 25.51 -5.85
N GLU A 776 -5.57 26.72 -5.46
CA GLU A 776 -4.79 27.94 -5.70
C GLU A 776 -3.43 27.89 -4.99
N CYS A 777 -3.38 27.47 -3.73
CA CYS A 777 -2.13 27.28 -3.00
C CYS A 777 -1.21 26.25 -3.71
N ASN A 778 -1.76 25.13 -4.18
CA ASN A 778 -0.99 24.17 -4.98
C ASN A 778 -0.49 24.76 -6.31
N LEU A 779 -1.28 25.63 -6.94
CA LEU A 779 -0.88 26.33 -8.16
C LEU A 779 0.23 27.35 -7.88
N ASP A 780 0.21 28.02 -6.73
CA ASP A 780 1.26 28.94 -6.29
C ASP A 780 2.59 28.19 -6.05
N VAL A 781 2.54 27.00 -5.45
CA VAL A 781 3.73 26.15 -5.26
C VAL A 781 4.36 25.75 -6.60
N ILE A 782 3.56 25.22 -7.55
CA ILE A 782 4.10 24.82 -8.85
C ILE A 782 4.52 26.05 -9.68
N ARG A 783 3.85 27.20 -9.52
CA ARG A 783 4.27 28.48 -10.10
C ARG A 783 5.65 28.86 -9.58
N GLY A 784 5.87 28.86 -8.27
CA GLY A 784 7.17 29.19 -7.69
C GLY A 784 8.30 28.25 -8.15
N LYS A 785 8.00 26.96 -8.35
CA LYS A 785 8.97 26.02 -8.96
C LYS A 785 9.26 26.34 -10.43
N PHE A 786 8.24 26.74 -11.18
CA PHE A 786 8.39 27.12 -12.59
C PHE A 786 9.09 28.48 -12.78
N GLU A 787 8.84 29.44 -11.89
CA GLU A 787 9.55 30.72 -11.82
C GLU A 787 11.04 30.50 -11.56
N ARG A 788 11.38 29.64 -10.58
CA ARG A 788 12.76 29.21 -10.34
C ARG A 788 13.41 28.59 -11.58
N PHE A 789 12.70 27.69 -12.27
CA PHE A 789 13.18 27.11 -13.54
C PHE A 789 13.42 28.17 -14.63
N CYS A 790 12.49 29.12 -14.82
CA CYS A 790 12.63 30.18 -15.82
C CYS A 790 13.79 31.13 -15.49
N TYR A 791 14.00 31.43 -14.21
CA TYR A 791 15.11 32.24 -13.72
C TYR A 791 16.45 31.54 -13.92
N ASP A 792 16.59 30.30 -13.43
CA ASP A 792 17.80 29.50 -13.54
C ASP A 792 18.27 29.32 -14.99
N GLU A 793 17.31 29.13 -15.91
CA GLU A 793 17.58 28.86 -17.33
C GLU A 793 17.47 30.10 -18.22
N GLN A 794 17.32 31.28 -17.60
CA GLN A 794 17.21 32.58 -18.25
C GLN A 794 16.15 32.60 -19.36
N LEU A 795 15.05 31.86 -19.23
CA LEU A 795 14.02 31.72 -20.27
C LEU A 795 13.13 32.96 -20.42
N GLY A 796 13.34 33.97 -19.57
CA GLY A 796 12.55 35.19 -19.50
C GLY A 796 11.37 35.04 -18.54
N ASP A 797 10.39 35.92 -18.71
CA ASP A 797 9.20 35.95 -17.87
C ASP A 797 8.38 34.65 -18.00
N TRP A 798 8.07 34.03 -16.84
CA TRP A 798 7.42 32.73 -16.80
C TRP A 798 6.04 32.72 -17.47
N ARG A 799 5.30 33.85 -17.47
CA ARG A 799 3.99 33.94 -18.16
C ARG A 799 4.15 33.87 -19.67
N SER A 800 5.23 34.43 -20.20
CA SER A 800 5.55 34.32 -21.63
C SER A 800 5.95 32.89 -22.00
N VAL A 801 6.75 32.24 -21.15
CA VAL A 801 7.22 30.85 -21.35
C VAL A 801 6.06 29.85 -21.25
N ILE A 802 5.15 30.00 -20.29
CA ILE A 802 4.00 29.09 -20.15
C ILE A 802 2.97 29.28 -21.26
N LYS A 803 2.86 30.49 -21.85
CA LYS A 803 1.96 30.74 -22.99
C LYS A 803 2.36 29.96 -24.24
N ASN A 804 3.67 29.95 -24.51
CA ASN A 804 4.27 29.26 -25.67
C ASN A 804 4.93 27.93 -25.27
N CYS A 805 4.42 27.28 -24.21
CA CYS A 805 5.06 26.08 -23.65
C CYS A 805 5.09 24.92 -24.66
N SER A 806 6.29 24.52 -25.06
CA SER A 806 6.50 23.38 -25.96
C SER A 806 6.64 22.06 -25.20
N ARG A 807 6.54 20.93 -25.92
CA ARG A 807 6.91 19.61 -25.39
C ARG A 807 8.29 19.60 -24.75
N GLY A 808 9.28 20.21 -25.40
CA GLY A 808 10.65 20.29 -24.89
C GLY A 808 10.72 21.07 -23.57
N THR A 809 10.00 22.20 -23.48
CA THR A 809 9.93 23.01 -22.26
C THR A 809 9.38 22.21 -21.08
N MET A 810 8.33 21.41 -21.30
CA MET A 810 7.73 20.58 -20.26
C MET A 810 8.66 19.45 -19.79
N ILE A 811 9.38 18.81 -20.71
CA ILE A 811 10.38 17.78 -20.40
C ILE A 811 11.54 18.39 -19.60
N SER A 812 12.07 19.54 -20.03
CA SER A 812 13.15 20.23 -19.32
C SER A 812 12.74 20.68 -17.92
N PHE A 813 11.52 21.21 -17.75
CA PHE A 813 11.00 21.53 -16.42
C PHE A 813 10.87 20.28 -15.54
N THR A 814 10.44 19.15 -16.10
CA THR A 814 10.36 17.86 -15.39
C THR A 814 11.74 17.39 -14.92
N GLN A 815 12.76 17.55 -15.77
CA GLN A 815 14.15 17.22 -15.42
C GLN A 815 14.73 18.18 -14.37
N HIS A 816 14.47 19.48 -14.46
CA HIS A 816 14.88 20.46 -13.45
C HIS A 816 14.28 20.15 -12.07
N MET A 817 12.99 19.77 -12.02
CA MET A 817 12.36 19.31 -10.78
C MET A 817 13.02 18.07 -10.17
N TYR A 818 13.57 17.18 -11.01
CA TYR A 818 14.32 16.02 -10.53
C TYR A 818 15.73 16.42 -10.05
N ASP A 819 16.48 17.19 -10.86
CA ASP A 819 17.87 17.55 -10.57
C ASP A 819 17.99 18.55 -9.42
N LYS A 820 17.27 19.69 -9.51
CA LYS A 820 17.36 20.80 -8.55
C LYS A 820 16.22 20.80 -7.56
N GLY A 821 15.02 20.40 -7.98
CA GLY A 821 13.86 20.28 -7.10
C GLY A 821 13.89 19.05 -6.19
N ARG A 822 14.89 18.16 -6.34
CA ARG A 822 15.12 16.92 -5.56
C ARG A 822 13.88 16.03 -5.44
N VAL A 823 12.99 16.06 -6.44
CA VAL A 823 11.78 15.22 -6.44
C VAL A 823 12.19 13.79 -6.75
N SER A 824 12.26 12.94 -5.71
CA SER A 824 12.70 11.55 -5.82
C SER A 824 11.56 10.56 -6.10
N LYS A 825 10.30 10.89 -5.77
CA LYS A 825 9.14 9.99 -5.89
C LYS A 825 8.38 10.21 -7.20
N ARG A 826 8.10 9.13 -7.94
CA ARG A 826 7.31 9.19 -9.19
C ARG A 826 5.89 9.72 -9.00
N GLY A 827 5.26 9.42 -7.86
CA GLY A 827 3.93 9.89 -7.51
C GLY A 827 3.86 11.42 -7.44
N ALA A 828 4.80 12.03 -6.71
CA ALA A 828 4.94 13.47 -6.59
C ALA A 828 5.17 14.13 -7.96
N MET A 829 6.09 13.60 -8.78
CA MET A 829 6.35 14.11 -10.13
C MET A 829 5.08 14.07 -11.02
N THR A 830 4.27 13.01 -10.90
CA THR A 830 3.01 12.89 -11.64
C THR A 830 1.97 13.94 -11.19
N GLN A 831 1.92 14.23 -9.90
CA GLN A 831 1.06 15.27 -9.33
C GLN A 831 1.50 16.66 -9.76
N TYR A 832 2.79 16.99 -9.69
CA TYR A 832 3.33 18.25 -10.16
C TYR A 832 3.07 18.46 -11.66
N ARG A 833 3.22 17.43 -12.50
CA ARG A 833 2.81 17.48 -13.91
C ARG A 833 1.32 17.83 -14.08
N ALA A 834 0.44 17.25 -13.26
CA ALA A 834 -0.99 17.54 -13.33
C ALA A 834 -1.29 18.97 -12.90
N GLN A 835 -0.66 19.45 -11.82
CA GLN A 835 -0.77 20.83 -11.36
C GLN A 835 -0.21 21.82 -12.39
N PHE A 836 0.91 21.49 -13.04
CA PHE A 836 1.47 22.28 -14.14
C PHE A 836 0.49 22.38 -15.32
N GLY A 837 -0.19 21.29 -15.68
CA GLY A 837 -1.24 21.32 -16.68
C GLY A 837 -2.45 22.18 -16.29
N MET A 838 -2.77 22.26 -15.00
CA MET A 838 -3.80 23.17 -14.49
C MET A 838 -3.35 24.63 -14.54
N LEU A 839 -2.08 24.91 -14.19
CA LEU A 839 -1.48 26.24 -14.31
C LEU A 839 -1.48 26.70 -15.78
N TYR A 840 -1.07 25.84 -16.70
CA TYR A 840 -1.12 26.12 -18.13
C TYR A 840 -2.53 26.48 -18.59
N ASN A 841 -3.54 25.70 -18.19
CA ASN A 841 -4.94 25.98 -18.55
C ASN A 841 -5.43 27.30 -17.95
N LYS A 842 -5.02 27.62 -16.71
CA LYS A 842 -5.36 28.90 -16.05
C LYS A 842 -4.83 30.11 -16.83
N GLU A 843 -3.59 30.03 -17.33
CA GLU A 843 -2.95 31.13 -18.05
C GLU A 843 -3.34 31.21 -19.54
N ASN A 844 -3.64 30.07 -20.18
CA ASN A 844 -3.89 29.98 -21.62
C ASN A 844 -5.36 29.80 -22.02
N GLY A 845 -6.24 29.43 -21.08
CA GLY A 845 -7.63 29.14 -21.38
C GLY A 845 -7.88 27.88 -22.21
N ARG A 846 -6.84 27.07 -22.47
CA ARG A 846 -6.91 25.80 -23.22
C ARG A 846 -6.10 24.70 -22.54
N LEU A 847 -6.47 23.45 -22.80
CA LEU A 847 -5.74 22.29 -22.30
C LEU A 847 -4.42 22.08 -23.07
N ILE A 848 -3.40 21.57 -22.37
CA ILE A 848 -2.18 21.07 -23.01
C ILE A 848 -2.55 19.93 -23.96
N ASP A 849 -1.87 19.88 -25.12
CA ASP A 849 -2.02 18.79 -26.08
C ASP A 849 -1.89 17.41 -25.42
N THR A 850 -2.79 16.50 -25.79
CA THR A 850 -2.87 15.20 -25.13
C THR A 850 -1.69 14.30 -25.47
N ASN A 851 -1.09 14.44 -26.65
CA ASN A 851 0.10 13.69 -27.03
C ASN A 851 1.32 14.21 -26.27
N ASP A 852 1.52 15.53 -26.21
CA ASP A 852 2.60 16.12 -25.41
C ASP A 852 2.50 15.74 -23.93
N ARG A 853 1.29 15.76 -23.36
CA ARG A 853 1.04 15.32 -21.98
C ARG A 853 1.36 13.84 -21.74
N LYS A 854 1.13 12.97 -22.74
CA LYS A 854 1.49 11.55 -22.70
C LYS A 854 3.01 11.37 -22.85
N GLU A 855 3.66 12.15 -23.71
CA GLU A 855 5.11 12.14 -23.91
C GLU A 855 5.87 12.52 -22.66
N VAL A 856 5.47 13.61 -21.97
CA VAL A 856 6.08 13.99 -20.69
C VAL A 856 5.90 12.87 -19.66
N LEU A 857 4.76 12.18 -19.63
CA LEU A 857 4.55 11.06 -18.70
C LEU A 857 5.48 9.87 -19.00
N LYS A 858 5.77 9.58 -20.27
CA LYS A 858 6.76 8.58 -20.69
C LYS A 858 8.18 9.00 -20.27
N TYR A 859 8.52 10.29 -20.40
CA TYR A 859 9.81 10.79 -19.92
C TYR A 859 9.95 10.65 -18.39
N VAL A 860 8.90 10.89 -17.61
CA VAL A 860 8.93 10.60 -16.15
C VAL A 860 9.20 9.11 -15.89
N ASP A 861 8.87 8.20 -16.82
CA ASP A 861 9.23 6.77 -16.73
C ASP A 861 10.69 6.45 -17.08
N THR A 862 11.46 7.39 -17.65
CA THR A 862 12.91 7.21 -17.90
C THR A 862 13.76 7.70 -16.74
N LEU A 863 13.23 8.58 -15.89
CA LEU A 863 13.92 9.06 -14.69
C LEU A 863 14.07 7.96 -13.64
N PRO A 864 15.19 7.93 -12.88
CA PRO A 864 15.43 6.99 -11.78
C PRO A 864 14.65 7.40 -10.52
N LEU A 865 13.35 7.67 -10.69
CA LEU A 865 12.44 7.99 -9.60
C LEU A 865 12.05 6.73 -8.84
N ASP A 866 11.92 6.85 -7.53
CA ASP A 866 11.36 5.82 -6.68
C ASP A 866 9.89 5.55 -7.06
N ARG A 867 9.62 4.28 -7.33
CA ARG A 867 8.31 3.75 -7.77
C ARG A 867 7.69 2.83 -6.72
N THR A 868 8.32 2.70 -5.56
CA THR A 868 7.77 1.93 -4.46
C THR A 868 6.40 2.50 -4.12
N VAL A 869 5.42 1.61 -4.07
CA VAL A 869 4.09 1.95 -3.55
C VAL A 869 4.15 1.60 -2.07
N LYS A 870 4.02 2.61 -1.20
CA LYS A 870 3.90 2.38 0.24
C LYS A 870 2.72 1.43 0.47
N SER A 871 2.92 0.37 1.24
CA SER A 871 1.83 -0.52 1.63
C SER A 871 0.75 0.30 2.35
N LYS A 872 -0.51 0.06 1.98
CA LYS A 872 -1.67 0.70 2.58
C LYS A 872 -2.47 -0.38 3.30
N PRO A 873 -2.03 -0.82 4.50
CA PRO A 873 -2.81 -1.76 5.28
C PRO A 873 -4.17 -1.10 5.60
N VAL A 874 -5.22 -1.90 5.58
CA VAL A 874 -6.57 -1.45 5.94
C VAL A 874 -6.81 -1.88 7.39
N LEU A 875 -7.17 -0.92 8.24
CA LEU A 875 -7.59 -1.22 9.61
C LEU A 875 -9.06 -1.67 9.59
N GLY A 876 -9.33 -2.83 10.17
CA GLY A 876 -10.67 -3.38 10.33
C GLY A 876 -11.27 -3.11 11.71
N VAL A 877 -12.45 -3.69 11.96
CA VAL A 877 -13.17 -3.56 13.24
C VAL A 877 -12.34 -4.06 14.42
N ASP A 878 -11.67 -5.22 14.29
CA ASP A 878 -10.84 -5.73 15.38
C ASP A 878 -9.64 -4.83 15.69
N ASP A 879 -9.09 -4.13 14.68
CA ASP A 879 -8.01 -3.17 14.89
C ASP A 879 -8.52 -1.95 15.66
N LEU A 880 -9.73 -1.47 15.35
CA LEU A 880 -10.40 -0.42 16.13
C LEU A 880 -10.64 -0.85 17.58
N LEU A 881 -11.18 -2.05 17.80
CA LEU A 881 -11.41 -2.58 19.15
C LEU A 881 -10.11 -2.68 19.93
N LEU A 882 -9.04 -3.14 19.28
CA LEU A 882 -7.72 -3.19 19.88
C LEU A 882 -7.16 -1.79 20.20
N LEU A 883 -7.30 -0.82 19.30
CA LEU A 883 -6.87 0.56 19.52
C LEU A 883 -7.61 1.17 20.71
N LEU A 884 -8.93 0.98 20.79
CA LEU A 884 -9.75 1.45 21.91
C LEU A 884 -9.38 0.75 23.22
N ASN A 885 -9.17 -0.56 23.20
CA ASN A 885 -8.72 -1.31 24.37
C ASN A 885 -7.34 -0.81 24.84
N CYS A 886 -6.41 -0.60 23.91
CA CYS A 886 -5.11 -0.03 24.23
C CYS A 886 -5.24 1.38 24.83
N HIS A 887 -6.03 2.25 24.21
CA HIS A 887 -6.28 3.63 24.64
C HIS A 887 -6.86 3.72 26.06
N TRP A 888 -7.83 2.87 26.39
CA TRP A 888 -8.46 2.86 27.71
C TRP A 888 -7.64 2.13 28.76
N ALA A 889 -7.23 0.89 28.45
CA ALA A 889 -6.68 -0.05 29.44
C ALA A 889 -5.14 -0.10 29.47
N ARG A 890 -4.44 0.27 28.39
CA ARG A 890 -2.99 0.06 28.29
C ARG A 890 -2.16 1.34 28.23
N ASP A 891 -2.69 2.40 27.64
CA ASP A 891 -2.02 3.68 27.45
C ASP A 891 -1.61 4.28 28.80
N LYS A 892 -0.36 4.75 28.88
CA LYS A 892 0.21 5.41 30.07
C LYS A 892 0.32 6.92 29.90
N SER A 893 -0.14 7.44 28.76
CA SER A 893 -0.13 8.87 28.47
C SER A 893 -1.09 9.57 29.41
N VAL A 894 -0.61 10.65 30.00
CA VAL A 894 -1.39 11.53 30.87
C VAL A 894 -1.96 12.63 30.00
N TYR A 895 -3.28 12.73 29.93
CA TYR A 895 -3.93 13.88 29.32
C TYR A 895 -3.98 15.01 30.34
N ARG A 896 -3.78 16.26 29.87
CA ARG A 896 -3.90 17.43 30.74
C ARG A 896 -5.31 17.53 31.33
N THR A 897 -6.30 17.10 30.54
CA THR A 897 -7.70 16.91 30.94
C THR A 897 -8.18 15.58 30.36
N GLU A 898 -8.73 14.69 31.18
CA GLU A 898 -9.15 13.36 30.73
C GLU A 898 -10.35 13.40 29.75
N ARG A 899 -11.00 14.56 29.58
CA ARG A 899 -11.90 14.82 28.44
C ARG A 899 -11.28 14.49 27.08
N GLN A 900 -9.99 14.78 26.90
CA GLN A 900 -9.28 14.50 25.66
C GLN A 900 -9.24 12.99 25.36
N ARG A 901 -9.18 12.15 26.40
CA ARG A 901 -9.24 10.69 26.26
C ARG A 901 -10.59 10.26 25.67
N VAL A 902 -11.70 10.82 26.17
CA VAL A 902 -13.05 10.54 25.64
C VAL A 902 -13.19 11.05 24.20
N GLN A 903 -12.74 12.28 23.93
CA GLN A 903 -12.79 12.88 22.59
C GLN A 903 -12.02 12.07 21.55
N TYR A 904 -10.81 11.62 21.89
CA TYR A 904 -9.99 10.82 20.99
C TYR A 904 -10.69 9.49 20.63
N ALA A 905 -11.30 8.81 21.61
CA ALA A 905 -12.07 7.59 21.36
C ALA A 905 -13.27 7.86 20.44
N LEU A 906 -14.01 8.96 20.66
CA LEU A 906 -15.12 9.37 19.80
C LEU A 906 -14.68 9.67 18.36
N ILE A 907 -13.55 10.37 18.19
CA ILE A 907 -12.99 10.67 16.86
C ILE A 907 -12.68 9.37 16.11
N LEU A 908 -12.04 8.40 16.77
CA LEU A 908 -11.76 7.09 16.16
C LEU A 908 -13.05 6.38 15.72
N LEU A 909 -14.08 6.36 16.58
CA LEU A 909 -15.37 5.77 16.25
C LEU A 909 -16.04 6.45 15.05
N LEU A 910 -16.02 7.78 14.99
CA LEU A 910 -16.59 8.55 13.87
C LEU A 910 -15.81 8.32 12.56
N LEU A 911 -14.47 8.28 12.61
CA LEU A 911 -13.65 7.99 11.43
C LEU A 911 -13.97 6.61 10.85
N PHE A 912 -14.05 5.58 11.70
CA PHE A 912 -14.37 4.23 11.24
C PHE A 912 -15.83 4.08 10.79
N GLY A 913 -16.78 4.73 11.47
CA GLY A 913 -18.20 4.63 11.16
C GLY A 913 -18.62 5.41 9.90
N THR A 914 -17.93 6.51 9.57
CA THR A 914 -18.32 7.39 8.44
C THR A 914 -17.35 7.35 7.26
N GLY A 915 -16.11 6.88 7.46
CA GLY A 915 -15.05 6.96 6.45
C GLY A 915 -14.64 8.40 6.09
N CYS A 916 -14.99 9.38 6.91
CA CYS A 916 -14.62 10.78 6.70
C CYS A 916 -13.12 11.00 6.92
N ARG A 917 -12.62 12.15 6.45
CA ARG A 917 -11.23 12.54 6.68
C ARG A 917 -11.08 13.12 8.09
N PRO A 918 -9.92 12.98 8.74
CA PRO A 918 -9.65 13.63 10.03
C PRO A 918 -9.96 15.13 10.03
N ALA A 919 -9.56 15.82 8.95
CA ALA A 919 -9.83 17.25 8.74
C ALA A 919 -11.31 17.65 8.63
N GLU A 920 -12.24 16.68 8.55
CA GLU A 920 -13.68 16.95 8.61
C GLU A 920 -14.22 16.94 10.06
N LEU A 921 -13.48 16.32 10.98
CA LEU A 921 -13.83 16.23 12.39
C LEU A 921 -13.06 17.22 13.27
N VAL A 922 -11.78 17.43 12.97
CA VAL A 922 -10.88 18.32 13.70
C VAL A 922 -10.39 19.46 12.81
N ASP A 923 -10.11 20.62 13.41
CA ASP A 923 -9.63 21.78 12.66
C ASP A 923 -8.28 21.46 12.01
N ALA A 924 -8.21 21.61 10.69
CA ALA A 924 -7.04 21.32 9.87
C ALA A 924 -6.45 22.59 9.23
N LYS A 925 -6.82 23.78 9.67
CA LYS A 925 -6.21 25.04 9.19
C LYS A 925 -4.69 25.01 9.42
N ARG A 926 -3.92 24.96 8.33
CA ARG A 926 -2.46 25.18 8.39
C ARG A 926 -2.20 26.62 8.82
N LYS A 927 -1.30 26.84 9.78
CA LYS A 927 -0.70 28.16 10.03
C LYS A 927 -0.16 28.67 8.68
N ARG A 928 -0.60 29.84 8.21
CA ARG A 928 -0.04 30.45 7.00
C ARG A 928 1.46 30.59 7.20
N ARG A 929 2.26 30.09 6.24
CA ARG A 929 3.69 30.39 6.20
C ARG A 929 3.83 31.84 5.73
N ASP A 930 4.57 32.65 6.48
CA ASP A 930 4.89 34.02 6.08
C ASP A 930 5.90 34.08 4.91
N ASN A 931 6.47 32.94 4.50
CA ASN A 931 7.38 32.85 3.34
C ASN A 931 7.14 31.58 2.50
N PRO A 932 6.74 31.68 1.22
CA PRO A 932 6.45 30.54 0.34
C PRO A 932 7.69 29.85 -0.27
N GLY A 933 8.91 30.19 0.17
CA GLY A 933 10.17 29.76 -0.45
C GLY A 933 10.94 28.60 0.24
N SER A 934 10.52 28.09 1.40
CA SER A 934 11.26 26.99 2.07
C SER A 934 10.75 25.62 1.61
N ASP A 935 11.66 24.81 1.05
CA ASP A 935 11.42 23.46 0.53
C ASP A 935 11.28 22.40 1.66
N ASP A 936 10.41 22.67 2.64
CA ASP A 936 9.98 21.68 3.65
C ASP A 936 8.55 21.23 3.31
N ASP A 937 8.43 20.39 2.30
CA ASP A 937 7.23 19.59 2.08
C ASP A 937 7.43 18.23 2.77
N ASP A 938 6.48 17.88 3.63
CA ASP A 938 6.38 16.63 4.41
C ASP A 938 7.00 16.64 5.82
N LEU A 939 6.37 17.42 6.72
CA LEU A 939 6.31 17.03 8.13
C LEU A 939 4.84 17.07 8.56
N GLU A 940 4.25 15.89 8.78
CA GLU A 940 3.28 15.72 9.88
C GLU A 940 4.06 15.97 11.18
N GLY A 941 4.33 17.25 11.45
CA GLY A 941 4.95 17.69 12.68
C GLY A 941 3.87 17.85 13.73
N ASP A 942 4.02 17.13 14.84
CA ASP A 942 3.27 17.36 16.07
C ASP A 942 3.13 18.84 16.35
N VAL A 943 1.90 19.25 16.64
CA VAL A 943 1.54 20.62 16.95
C VAL A 943 2.29 21.05 18.20
N ASP A 944 3.27 21.94 18.07
CA ASP A 944 3.85 22.65 19.22
C ASP A 944 2.71 23.40 19.93
N LEU A 945 2.42 22.98 21.16
CA LEU A 945 1.33 23.47 22.03
C LEU A 945 1.60 24.85 22.66
N GLU A 946 2.36 25.71 22.00
CA GLU A 946 2.60 27.08 22.47
C GLU A 946 2.47 28.07 21.30
N GLY A 947 1.25 28.59 21.13
CA GLY A 947 0.97 29.73 20.27
C GLY A 947 -0.12 30.57 20.92
N ASP A 948 0.24 31.79 21.32
CA ASP A 948 -0.65 32.77 21.92
C ASP A 948 -1.89 33.01 21.04
N VAL A 949 -3.07 32.89 21.66
CA VAL A 949 -4.36 33.17 21.02
C VAL A 949 -4.58 34.68 21.07
N ASP A 950 -4.42 35.33 19.92
CA ASP A 950 -4.84 36.72 19.72
C ASP A 950 -6.37 36.79 19.80
N MET A 951 -6.88 37.41 20.86
CA MET A 951 -8.30 37.59 21.14
C MET A 951 -8.71 39.02 20.77
N GLY A 952 -8.76 39.30 19.47
CA GLY A 952 -9.29 40.55 18.93
C GLY A 952 -10.74 40.38 18.44
N GLY A 953 -11.65 41.14 19.05
CA GLY A 953 -12.84 41.69 18.39
C GLY A 953 -14.04 40.76 18.13
N VAL A 954 -15.10 40.97 18.90
CA VAL A 954 -16.45 40.47 18.61
C VAL A 954 -16.99 41.24 17.39
N GLU A 955 -17.12 40.58 16.24
CA GLU A 955 -18.03 41.02 15.16
C GLU A 955 -18.45 39.84 14.26
N GLY A 956 -19.77 39.60 14.18
CA GLY A 956 -20.44 38.93 13.06
C GLY A 956 -20.22 37.43 12.81
N GLY A 957 -21.12 36.60 13.33
CA GLY A 957 -21.80 35.51 12.58
C GLY A 957 -21.02 34.41 11.82
N ILE A 958 -19.69 34.31 11.92
CA ILE A 958 -18.87 33.35 11.18
C ILE A 958 -18.36 32.28 12.15
N ARG A 959 -18.56 31.00 11.80
CA ARG A 959 -18.02 29.83 12.50
C ARG A 959 -16.49 29.99 12.63
N LEU A 960 -15.97 29.99 13.88
CA LEU A 960 -14.56 30.28 14.15
C LEU A 960 -13.60 29.21 13.57
N TYR A 961 -14.04 27.95 13.59
CA TYR A 961 -13.22 26.78 13.22
C TYR A 961 -13.94 25.84 12.25
N ASP A 962 -13.20 25.30 11.28
CA ASP A 962 -13.69 24.32 10.32
C ASP A 962 -13.54 22.90 10.92
N ALA A 963 -14.29 22.62 12.00
CA ALA A 963 -14.24 21.36 12.77
C ALA A 963 -15.64 20.92 13.21
N LEU A 964 -15.90 19.63 13.46
CA LEU A 964 -17.22 19.12 13.85
C LEU A 964 -17.77 19.87 15.08
N CYS A 965 -18.97 20.46 14.94
CA CYS A 965 -19.63 21.22 15.99
C CYS A 965 -20.90 20.52 16.45
N TYR A 966 -21.44 20.89 17.62
CA TYR A 966 -22.72 20.37 18.10
C TYR A 966 -23.88 20.66 17.14
N GLU A 967 -23.82 21.76 16.37
CA GLU A 967 -24.81 22.05 15.31
C GLU A 967 -24.81 21.03 14.16
N ASP A 968 -23.75 20.25 14.02
CA ASP A 968 -23.61 19.22 12.99
C ASP A 968 -24.03 17.83 13.49
N VAL A 969 -24.37 17.67 14.78
CA VAL A 969 -24.75 16.40 15.38
C VAL A 969 -26.21 16.45 15.82
N ARG A 970 -27.00 15.47 15.38
CA ARG A 970 -28.39 15.31 15.79
C ARG A 970 -28.59 13.93 16.42
N LEU A 971 -29.13 13.92 17.63
CA LEU A 971 -29.53 12.69 18.30
C LEU A 971 -31.03 12.47 18.07
N LEU A 972 -31.39 11.23 17.76
CA LEU A 972 -32.72 10.81 17.36
C LEU A 972 -33.12 9.59 18.19
N VAL A 973 -34.42 9.43 18.41
CA VAL A 973 -35.04 8.19 18.87
C VAL A 973 -35.86 7.70 17.68
N VAL A 974 -35.64 6.47 17.24
CA VAL A 974 -36.23 5.89 16.03
C VAL A 974 -36.90 4.58 16.39
N HIS A 975 -38.12 4.37 15.88
CA HIS A 975 -38.84 3.13 16.12
C HIS A 975 -38.08 1.91 15.58
N ASP A 976 -38.05 0.82 16.35
CA ASP A 976 -37.39 -0.41 15.94
C ASP A 976 -38.20 -1.09 14.81
N PRO A 977 -37.62 -1.33 13.62
CA PRO A 977 -38.31 -1.96 12.50
C PRO A 977 -38.75 -3.41 12.79
N ASP A 978 -38.12 -4.10 13.75
CA ASP A 978 -38.44 -5.48 14.12
C ASP A 978 -39.48 -5.58 15.25
N ASN A 979 -40.12 -4.45 15.61
CA ASN A 979 -41.18 -4.40 16.63
C ASN A 979 -40.67 -4.86 18.01
N SER A 980 -39.40 -4.55 18.33
CA SER A 980 -38.90 -4.71 19.70
C SER A 980 -39.65 -3.77 20.65
N VAL A 981 -39.65 -4.07 21.94
CA VAL A 981 -40.46 -3.36 22.94
C VAL A 981 -40.04 -1.89 23.11
N ARG A 982 -38.91 -1.44 22.52
CA ARG A 982 -38.34 -0.10 22.75
C ARG A 982 -37.76 0.53 21.47
N ASP A 983 -37.83 1.86 21.41
CA ASP A 983 -37.22 2.65 20.33
C ASP A 983 -35.68 2.71 20.45
N VAL A 984 -35.00 2.87 19.30
CA VAL A 984 -33.54 2.88 19.17
C VAL A 984 -32.98 4.30 19.15
N LEU A 985 -31.93 4.57 19.93
CA LEU A 985 -31.17 5.82 19.86
C LEU A 985 -30.27 5.82 18.61
N ALA A 986 -30.43 6.84 17.76
CA ALA A 986 -29.62 7.06 16.57
C ALA A 986 -28.90 8.41 16.63
N MET A 987 -27.73 8.48 15.99
CA MET A 987 -26.96 9.71 15.84
C MET A 987 -26.76 9.99 14.35
N GLU A 988 -27.20 11.17 13.91
CA GLU A 988 -26.93 11.72 12.58
C GLU A 988 -25.78 12.73 12.69
N VAL A 989 -24.77 12.59 11.84
CA VAL A 989 -23.59 13.48 11.81
C VAL A 989 -23.47 14.11 10.42
N LYS A 990 -23.51 15.43 10.38
CA LYS A 990 -23.38 16.22 9.17
C LYS A 990 -21.93 16.63 8.94
N LEU A 991 -21.31 16.09 7.89
CA LEU A 991 -19.93 16.45 7.52
C LEU A 991 -19.92 17.71 6.64
N SER A 992 -20.11 18.86 7.29
CA SER A 992 -20.27 20.17 6.63
C SER A 992 -19.02 20.65 5.86
N HIS A 993 -17.83 20.16 6.23
CA HIS A 993 -16.53 20.64 5.70
C HIS A 993 -15.78 19.60 4.84
N HIS A 994 -16.50 18.77 4.08
CA HIS A 994 -15.85 17.83 3.16
C HIS A 994 -15.11 18.57 2.02
N LYS A 995 -14.15 17.87 1.40
CA LYS A 995 -13.41 18.40 0.26
C LYS A 995 -14.37 18.79 -0.88
N GLY A 996 -14.39 20.08 -1.21
CA GLY A 996 -15.24 20.63 -2.26
C GLY A 996 -16.66 21.02 -1.84
N HIS A 997 -16.95 21.11 -0.53
CA HIS A 997 -18.26 21.52 0.01
C HIS A 997 -18.77 22.85 -0.60
N ASN A 998 -17.88 23.83 -0.83
CA ASN A 998 -18.20 25.10 -1.48
C ASN A 998 -18.80 24.96 -2.89
N LYS A 999 -18.53 23.85 -3.60
CA LYS A 999 -19.01 23.61 -4.97
C LYS A 999 -20.16 22.61 -5.04
N ARG A 1000 -20.18 21.63 -4.13
CA ARG A 1000 -21.21 20.60 -4.05
C ARG A 1000 -21.42 20.26 -2.57
N PRO A 1001 -22.41 20.85 -1.90
CA PRO A 1001 -22.81 20.40 -0.57
C PRO A 1001 -23.26 18.93 -0.70
N LYS A 1002 -22.63 18.04 0.08
CA LYS A 1002 -23.16 16.69 0.25
C LYS A 1002 -24.39 16.82 1.17
N PRO A 1003 -25.52 16.20 0.81
CA PRO A 1003 -26.75 16.31 1.57
C PRO A 1003 -26.61 15.74 2.98
#